data_AF-A0A9Y2IK03-F1
#
_entry.id   AF-A0A9Y2IK03-F1
#
_cell.length_a   1.000
_cell.length_b   1.000
_cell.length_c   1.000
_cell.angle_alpha   90.00
_cell.angle_beta   90.00
_cell.angle_gamma   90.00
#
_symmetry.space_group_name_H-M   'P 1'
#
loop_
_entity.id
_entity.type
_entity.pdbx_description
1 polymer ?
#
loop_
_entity_poly.entity_id
_entity_poly.type
_entity_poly.pdbx_seq_one_letter_code
_entity_poly.pdbx_strand_id
1 'polypeptide(L)'
;MAWNKLRSLLTAAVLAVALVPITASAAAADDAAPSLPAGFVLRDTPTGLSPYDFTDFAWLPDDSVLALGKSGAVNWVPANGSGAPERIANFAVETQGDMGLTSVALAPDYATSHQIYLNRAVSTGRGQYVLRAARFTVTLDSSGHPSGLTGEKVIFELPGSQYYVHGLDTVIPAPDGTLWYSVGDNGDAGKTNEVAFVALDLDSPHGKILHITPDGKGVPSNPFYSASAPDSTRSKVFASGFRNPFRFTLDPKSGLPVVGDVGWYLWEEIDVVQPGANLAWPCWEGNHPTPGYSTDARCAHVVNTPPLWEHQHGTGPTNGNSVTGGVVYSGTTYPAGYQGAYFFGDYAGQKLWTLKYNAQGALMQAPVNPPPFANIGGVTRISSAPNGDIVFADLNGGRLRRLSYSSNNAAPVAVATSSTDPDTRTVSFDASGSYDFDGDALTYTWDFGDGTTATGATASHKYATGPSFTATLTAQDSLGAKGTTTVAVAPGNHSSDLELSTPDKTFAVGEPVSLTATATDEEDGTLPVTWTSLIRHCPDLGACHVHPDDGATGPSLSVPFTDHTDSRMEFTATVTDSAGVKASKTYVAMPRQHRLTLVSAQPAALSIPSEGGVSSAMVTEGATFDVTAAPLGSDGASKFTGWQDGPATASWSITVGASDTTLTANYATAIDQRYAAEPALRTLVGAATGPEVVDGPVHYRPYAHARLYWTVATGVREIGGQILAEYLAIGGHQDYGPPVTDETPTPDGVGRFNHLQGTPGTQAASIYWTPSTGAHSIQGLIRAKWAALGWEKTTGYPINDEAGTPDGVGSYNHFSGGGSIYYTVATGAHWINGAIKQKWAAYGWERGLGYPTTDESVTPDGVGRYNHFTGGASIYWTPSTGAHEIGGAIKQKWAAYGWERGFGYPTTDETATPNGAARYNHFSGNASIYWSPATGAHNVKGEIRKRWAALGWEKSYLGLPTSDEYRYGANGFRSDFQGGYIVWTPAGAVDRRW
;
A
#
# COMPACT_ATOMS: atom_id res chain seq x y z
N MET A 1 -39.94 -6.19 50.64
CA MET A 1 -39.53 -6.42 52.04
C MET A 1 -39.13 -7.87 52.19
N ALA A 2 -37.92 -8.10 52.71
CA ALA A 2 -37.45 -9.31 53.40
C ALA A 2 -37.97 -10.69 52.93
N TRP A 3 -37.09 -11.49 52.30
CA TRP A 3 -36.58 -12.72 52.93
C TRP A 3 -35.53 -13.42 52.05
N ASN A 4 -34.28 -13.00 52.26
CA ASN A 4 -33.14 -13.91 52.20
C ASN A 4 -33.21 -14.84 53.42
N LYS A 5 -33.24 -16.16 53.20
CA LYS A 5 -32.45 -17.18 53.93
C LYS A 5 -33.01 -18.59 53.69
N LEU A 6 -32.08 -19.55 53.65
CA LEU A 6 -32.23 -21.00 53.67
C LEU A 6 -32.63 -21.68 52.36
N ARG A 7 -31.60 -22.04 51.57
CA ARG A 7 -31.35 -23.45 51.20
C ARG A 7 -29.88 -23.63 50.80
N SER A 8 -29.01 -23.39 51.76
CA SER A 8 -27.66 -23.93 51.82
C SER A 8 -27.65 -24.96 52.95
N LEU A 9 -27.47 -26.24 52.62
CA LEU A 9 -26.68 -27.24 53.36
C LEU A 9 -27.00 -28.68 52.89
N LEU A 10 -26.20 -29.14 51.94
CA LEU A 10 -25.60 -30.48 51.88
C LEU A 10 -24.25 -30.22 51.20
N THR A 11 -23.21 -29.87 51.97
CA THR A 11 -22.12 -30.78 52.43
C THR A 11 -21.24 -31.24 51.28
N ALA A 12 -19.91 -31.21 51.32
CA ALA A 12 -18.88 -30.67 52.22
C ALA A 12 -17.55 -31.17 51.61
N ALA A 13 -16.52 -30.32 51.57
CA ALA A 13 -15.08 -30.58 51.29
C ALA A 13 -14.59 -29.60 50.21
N VAL A 14 -13.70 -28.63 50.41
CA VAL A 14 -12.82 -28.20 51.52
C VAL A 14 -12.53 -26.72 51.24
N LEU A 15 -12.63 -25.83 52.23
CA LEU A 15 -12.06 -24.48 52.14
C LEU A 15 -11.62 -24.00 53.54
N ALA A 16 -10.51 -23.24 53.57
CA ALA A 16 -9.64 -22.84 54.70
C ALA A 16 -8.56 -23.89 54.99
N VAL A 17 -7.26 -23.66 54.85
CA VAL A 17 -6.39 -22.50 55.20
C VAL A 17 -5.18 -22.58 54.24
N ALA A 18 -4.62 -21.53 53.62
CA ALA A 18 -3.83 -20.44 54.20
C ALA A 18 -3.54 -19.37 53.13
N LEU A 19 -3.58 -18.09 53.52
CA LEU A 19 -2.91 -17.03 52.78
C LEU A 19 -1.39 -17.27 52.83
N VAL A 20 -0.78 -17.49 51.68
CA VAL A 20 0.64 -17.25 51.44
C VAL A 20 0.68 -16.13 50.40
N PRO A 21 1.46 -15.04 50.61
CA PRO A 21 1.68 -14.07 49.55
C PRO A 21 2.47 -14.80 48.46
N ILE A 22 1.81 -15.12 47.35
CA ILE A 22 2.51 -15.54 46.15
C ILE A 22 3.17 -14.26 45.64
N THR A 23 4.42 -14.03 46.04
CA THR A 23 5.36 -13.30 45.20
C THR A 23 5.48 -14.13 43.93
N ALA A 24 4.69 -13.79 42.91
CA ALA A 24 4.90 -14.31 41.58
C ALA A 24 6.25 -13.77 41.11
N SER A 25 7.32 -14.52 41.39
CA SER A 25 8.48 -14.52 40.52
C SER A 25 7.94 -14.91 39.16
N ALA A 26 7.90 -13.96 38.22
CA ALA A 26 7.69 -14.28 36.84
C ALA A 26 8.74 -15.33 36.47
N ALA A 27 8.31 -16.59 36.33
CA ALA A 27 9.11 -17.58 35.63
C ALA A 27 9.26 -17.03 34.21
N ALA A 28 10.50 -16.73 33.81
CA ALA A 28 10.81 -16.45 32.41
C ALA A 28 10.21 -17.60 31.60
N ALA A 29 9.37 -17.28 30.62
CA ALA A 29 8.97 -18.28 29.63
C ALA A 29 10.26 -18.79 29.00
N ASP A 30 10.46 -20.11 29.00
CA ASP A 30 11.52 -20.74 28.20
C ASP A 30 11.22 -20.40 26.73
N ASP A 31 11.89 -19.39 26.18
CA ASP A 31 11.83 -19.07 24.75
C ASP A 31 12.42 -20.27 24.00
N ALA A 32 11.55 -21.02 23.31
CA ALA A 32 12.01 -22.02 22.37
C ALA A 32 12.92 -21.34 21.34
N ALA A 33 14.09 -21.93 21.07
CA ALA A 33 15.03 -21.37 20.10
C ALA A 33 14.33 -21.09 18.75
N PRO A 34 14.63 -19.96 18.09
CA PRO A 34 14.11 -19.65 16.77
C PRO A 34 14.35 -20.80 15.78
N SER A 35 13.33 -21.15 15.02
CA SER A 35 13.43 -22.07 13.90
C SER A 35 13.49 -21.26 12.61
N LEU A 36 14.65 -21.29 11.95
CA LEU A 36 14.96 -20.52 10.76
C LEU A 36 15.42 -21.45 9.63
N PRO A 37 15.22 -21.09 8.35
CA PRO A 37 15.81 -21.83 7.23
C PRO A 37 17.33 -21.72 7.27
N ALA A 38 18.03 -22.69 6.69
CA ALA A 38 19.50 -22.69 6.66
C ALA A 38 20.08 -21.38 6.09
N GLY A 39 21.08 -20.83 6.78
CA GLY A 39 21.75 -19.57 6.45
C GLY A 39 21.07 -18.31 7.00
N PHE A 40 19.86 -18.41 7.56
CA PHE A 40 19.21 -17.28 8.22
C PHE A 40 19.58 -17.20 9.70
N VAL A 41 19.79 -15.96 10.18
CA VAL A 41 19.98 -15.62 11.59
C VAL A 41 19.11 -14.43 11.98
N LEU A 42 18.74 -14.35 13.25
CA LEU A 42 18.08 -13.16 13.82
C LEU A 42 19.13 -12.31 14.53
N ARG A 43 19.23 -11.04 14.11
CA ARG A 43 20.03 -10.02 14.80
C ARG A 43 19.12 -9.12 15.61
N ASP A 44 19.36 -9.06 16.90
CA ASP A 44 18.59 -8.24 17.84
C ASP A 44 19.23 -6.85 18.00
N THR A 45 18.44 -5.79 17.86
CA THR A 45 18.82 -4.42 18.18
C THR A 45 18.02 -3.95 19.40
N PRO A 46 18.69 -3.56 20.51
CA PRO A 46 18.02 -2.97 21.66
C PRO A 46 17.28 -1.68 21.28
N THR A 47 16.04 -1.53 21.71
CA THR A 47 15.23 -0.32 21.44
C THR A 47 15.11 0.61 22.66
N GLY A 48 15.51 0.12 23.85
CA GLY A 48 15.25 0.80 25.12
C GLY A 48 13.79 0.71 25.58
N LEU A 49 12.95 -0.09 24.91
CA LEU A 49 11.58 -0.37 25.31
C LEU A 49 11.50 -1.67 26.12
N SER A 50 10.52 -1.74 27.02
CA SER A 50 10.29 -2.94 27.83
C SER A 50 9.56 -4.03 27.03
N PRO A 51 9.66 -5.31 27.44
CA PRO A 51 8.74 -6.35 27.01
C PRO A 51 7.28 -5.89 27.04
N TYR A 52 6.55 -6.21 25.97
CA TYR A 52 5.16 -5.85 25.71
C TYR A 52 4.87 -4.37 25.49
N ASP A 53 5.89 -3.56 25.22
CA ASP A 53 5.72 -2.14 24.91
C ASP A 53 5.99 -1.81 23.43
N PHE A 54 6.83 -2.55 22.71
CA PHE A 54 7.24 -2.17 21.35
C PHE A 54 6.18 -2.42 20.25
N THR A 55 5.60 -1.35 19.68
CA THR A 55 4.45 -1.44 18.76
C THR A 55 4.77 -1.16 17.29
N ASP A 56 5.64 -0.19 16.99
CA ASP A 56 5.97 0.23 15.63
C ASP A 56 7.34 0.91 15.58
N PHE A 57 7.91 1.05 14.38
CA PHE A 57 9.17 1.76 14.16
C PHE A 57 9.27 2.36 12.75
N ALA A 58 10.15 3.37 12.60
CA ALA A 58 10.49 3.97 11.31
C ALA A 58 12.00 4.17 11.17
N TRP A 59 12.55 3.77 10.02
CA TRP A 59 13.96 4.02 9.65
C TRP A 59 14.16 5.46 9.22
N LEU A 60 15.21 6.08 9.73
CA LEU A 60 15.68 7.38 9.31
C LEU A 60 16.69 7.25 8.15
N PRO A 61 16.92 8.31 7.36
CA PRO A 61 17.86 8.28 6.24
C PRO A 61 19.32 8.00 6.60
N ASP A 62 19.68 8.06 7.88
CA ASP A 62 21.01 7.81 8.44
C ASP A 62 21.15 6.41 9.05
N ASP A 63 20.20 5.51 8.76
CA ASP A 63 20.09 4.15 9.30
C ASP A 63 19.86 4.08 10.82
N SER A 64 19.51 5.19 11.46
CA SER A 64 18.96 5.16 12.82
C SER A 64 17.45 4.89 12.79
N VAL A 65 16.85 4.55 13.94
CA VAL A 65 15.45 4.13 14.02
C VAL A 65 14.69 4.93 15.07
N LEU A 66 13.46 5.34 14.76
CA LEU A 66 12.48 5.76 15.75
C LEU A 66 11.67 4.54 16.20
N ALA A 67 11.79 4.13 17.46
CA ALA A 67 11.05 3.03 18.06
C ALA A 67 9.92 3.53 18.96
N LEU A 68 8.70 3.01 18.77
CA LEU A 68 7.50 3.41 19.49
C LEU A 68 7.09 2.41 20.56
N GLY A 69 6.84 2.92 21.76
CA GLY A 69 6.25 2.18 22.88
C GLY A 69 4.75 2.45 23.00
N LYS A 70 3.94 1.40 23.19
CA LYS A 70 2.50 1.43 23.48
C LYS A 70 2.17 2.41 24.61
N SER A 71 3.04 2.47 25.62
CA SER A 71 2.97 3.35 26.79
C SER A 71 3.23 4.84 26.50
N GLY A 72 3.50 5.21 25.24
CA GLY A 72 3.68 6.58 24.78
C GLY A 72 5.13 7.00 24.55
N ALA A 73 6.09 6.11 24.74
CA ALA A 73 7.50 6.39 24.52
C ALA A 73 7.85 6.46 23.03
N VAL A 74 8.70 7.42 22.65
CA VAL A 74 9.41 7.44 21.37
C VAL A 74 10.89 7.48 21.66
N ASN A 75 11.60 6.42 21.27
CA ASN A 75 13.04 6.31 21.42
C ASN A 75 13.72 6.45 20.06
N TRP A 76 14.83 7.18 20.01
CA TRP A 76 15.79 7.13 18.92
C TRP A 76 16.82 6.04 19.20
N VAL A 77 17.06 5.19 18.22
CA VAL A 77 18.00 4.07 18.27
C VAL A 77 19.12 4.36 17.27
N PRO A 78 20.36 4.58 17.73
CA PRO A 78 21.49 4.88 16.84
C PRO A 78 21.76 3.76 15.83
N ALA A 79 22.27 4.14 14.65
CA ALA A 79 22.63 3.20 13.59
C ALA A 79 23.70 2.20 14.05
N ASN A 80 23.62 0.95 13.57
CA ASN A 80 24.62 -0.10 13.76
C ASN A 80 25.07 -0.35 15.21
N GLY A 81 24.21 -0.07 16.20
CA GLY A 81 24.56 -0.25 17.62
C GLY A 81 25.67 0.69 18.10
N SER A 82 25.91 1.80 17.39
CA SER A 82 26.93 2.80 17.73
C SER A 82 26.72 3.53 19.06
N GLY A 83 25.57 3.32 19.71
CA GLY A 83 25.24 3.89 21.01
C GLY A 83 24.00 3.24 21.64
N ALA A 84 23.68 3.69 22.85
CA ALA A 84 22.46 3.25 23.55
C ALA A 84 21.22 3.99 23.00
N PRO A 85 20.04 3.34 22.95
CA PRO A 85 18.79 4.02 22.62
C PRO A 85 18.47 5.16 23.59
N GLU A 86 17.96 6.26 23.06
CA GLU A 86 17.62 7.46 23.84
C GLU A 86 16.15 7.81 23.70
N ARG A 87 15.50 8.18 24.80
CA ARG A 87 14.11 8.64 24.76
C ARG A 87 14.03 10.09 24.32
N ILE A 88 13.41 10.34 23.17
CA ILE A 88 13.26 11.69 22.61
C ILE A 88 11.88 12.30 22.88
N ALA A 89 10.84 11.48 23.10
CA ALA A 89 9.53 11.95 23.50
C ALA A 89 8.77 10.94 24.37
N ASN A 90 7.80 11.44 25.13
CA ASN A 90 6.86 10.63 25.89
C ASN A 90 5.48 11.29 25.89
N PHE A 91 4.46 10.57 25.44
CA PHE A 91 3.09 11.06 25.38
C PHE A 91 2.22 10.42 26.47
N ALA A 92 1.27 11.19 27.01
CA ALA A 92 0.19 10.59 27.77
C ALA A 92 -0.79 9.92 26.80
N VAL A 93 -1.04 8.63 27.00
CA VAL A 93 -1.88 7.81 26.13
C VAL A 93 -2.87 6.98 26.95
N GLU A 94 -4.00 6.64 26.33
CA GLU A 94 -4.88 5.58 26.84
C GLU A 94 -4.27 4.23 26.47
N THR A 95 -4.10 3.33 27.44
CA THR A 95 -3.37 2.06 27.25
C THR A 95 -4.24 0.82 27.47
N GLN A 96 -5.52 0.98 27.81
CA GLN A 96 -6.42 -0.16 27.95
C GLN A 96 -6.58 -0.90 26.61
N GLY A 97 -6.60 -2.24 26.66
CA GLY A 97 -6.71 -3.08 25.47
C GLY A 97 -5.55 -2.87 24.49
N ASP A 98 -5.84 -2.72 23.21
CA ASP A 98 -4.84 -2.46 22.16
C ASP A 98 -4.56 -0.96 21.93
N MET A 99 -5.17 -0.08 22.73
CA MET A 99 -4.89 1.36 22.70
C MET A 99 -3.46 1.70 23.13
N GLY A 100 -2.96 2.84 22.65
CA GLY A 100 -1.66 3.39 23.03
C GLY A 100 -1.13 4.32 21.95
N LEU A 101 0.19 4.36 21.83
CA LEU A 101 0.88 4.89 20.65
C LEU A 101 1.08 3.73 19.66
N THR A 102 0.41 3.78 18.51
CA THR A 102 0.18 2.61 17.66
C THR A 102 0.95 2.62 16.35
N SER A 103 1.29 3.80 15.80
CA SER A 103 2.11 3.87 14.59
C SER A 103 2.90 5.17 14.41
N VAL A 104 4.03 5.04 13.71
CA VAL A 104 4.88 6.13 13.22
C VAL A 104 5.17 5.96 11.73
N ALA A 105 5.19 7.07 11.00
CA ALA A 105 5.72 7.09 9.64
C ALA A 105 6.42 8.42 9.33
N LEU A 106 7.46 8.35 8.50
CA LEU A 106 8.15 9.55 8.01
C LEU A 106 7.38 10.18 6.85
N ALA A 107 7.38 11.51 6.77
CA ALA A 107 6.97 12.19 5.55
C ALA A 107 7.92 11.84 4.38
N PRO A 108 7.45 11.82 3.13
CA PRO A 108 8.32 11.53 1.98
C PRO A 108 9.51 12.50 1.85
N ASP A 109 9.36 13.73 2.35
CA ASP A 109 10.37 14.79 2.35
C ASP A 109 11.15 14.90 3.69
N TYR A 110 11.11 13.89 4.55
CA TYR A 110 11.68 13.91 5.91
C TYR A 110 13.13 14.41 5.98
N ALA A 111 13.97 14.09 5.00
CA ALA A 111 15.36 14.55 4.94
C ALA A 111 15.50 16.09 4.99
N THR A 112 14.44 16.82 4.59
CA THR A 112 14.38 18.28 4.62
C THR A 112 13.34 18.81 5.61
N SER A 113 12.20 18.15 5.73
CA SER A 113 11.07 18.64 6.52
C SER A 113 11.14 18.20 7.99
N HIS A 114 11.85 17.09 8.24
CA HIS A 114 11.87 16.35 9.50
C HIS A 114 10.46 16.03 10.03
N GLN A 115 9.46 15.93 9.15
CA GLN A 115 8.08 15.68 9.53
C GLN A 115 7.81 14.19 9.71
N ILE A 116 7.13 13.84 10.80
CA ILE A 116 6.60 12.49 11.05
C ILE A 116 5.11 12.53 11.33
N TYR A 117 4.45 11.40 11.16
CA TYR A 117 3.05 11.18 11.47
C TYR A 117 2.93 10.13 12.57
N LEU A 118 2.07 10.38 13.56
CA LEU A 118 1.84 9.52 14.71
C LEU A 118 0.35 9.25 14.94
N ASN A 119 0.04 8.02 15.32
CA ASN A 119 -1.29 7.59 15.77
C ASN A 119 -1.27 7.31 17.26
N ARG A 120 -2.20 7.92 18.02
CA ARG A 120 -2.33 7.65 19.46
C ARG A 120 -3.75 7.71 19.99
N ALA A 121 -4.04 6.93 21.00
CA ALA A 121 -5.25 7.05 21.81
C ALA A 121 -5.04 8.09 22.93
N VAL A 122 -5.92 9.08 23.03
CA VAL A 122 -5.82 10.19 24.00
C VAL A 122 -7.03 10.16 24.92
N SER A 123 -6.82 9.97 26.22
CA SER A 123 -7.90 10.04 27.21
C SER A 123 -8.52 11.44 27.25
N THR A 124 -9.84 11.51 27.18
CA THR A 124 -10.63 12.74 27.38
C THR A 124 -11.27 12.79 28.77
N GLY A 125 -10.96 11.79 29.63
CA GLY A 125 -11.50 11.65 30.98
C GLY A 125 -12.83 10.88 31.04
N ARG A 126 -13.21 10.44 32.26
CA ARG A 126 -14.44 9.67 32.56
C ARG A 126 -14.58 8.35 31.76
N GLY A 127 -13.47 7.71 31.42
CA GLY A 127 -13.47 6.47 30.62
C GLY A 127 -13.82 6.71 29.15
N GLN A 128 -13.57 7.91 28.63
CA GLN A 128 -13.66 8.25 27.21
C GLN A 128 -12.27 8.61 26.68
N TYR A 129 -12.07 8.36 25.38
CA TYR A 129 -10.84 8.68 24.67
C TYR A 129 -11.15 8.98 23.20
N VAL A 130 -10.17 9.57 22.51
CA VAL A 130 -10.19 9.77 21.06
C VAL A 130 -8.98 9.08 20.43
N LEU A 131 -9.17 8.56 19.22
CA LEU A 131 -8.11 8.10 18.34
C LEU A 131 -7.61 9.31 17.54
N ARG A 132 -6.36 9.72 17.76
CA ARG A 132 -5.78 10.93 17.18
C ARG A 132 -4.70 10.57 16.16
N ALA A 133 -4.85 11.10 14.95
CA ALA A 133 -3.80 11.19 13.94
C ALA A 133 -3.19 12.60 13.99
N ALA A 134 -1.86 12.70 14.13
CA ALA A 134 -1.18 13.98 14.18
C ALA A 134 0.19 13.96 13.48
N ARG A 135 0.60 15.13 13.00
CA ARG A 135 1.92 15.38 12.41
C ARG A 135 2.80 16.13 13.41
N PHE A 136 4.09 15.81 13.44
CA PHE A 136 5.11 16.44 14.27
C PHE A 136 6.36 16.75 13.45
N THR A 137 7.18 17.66 13.96
CA THR A 137 8.55 17.89 13.48
C THR A 137 9.54 17.30 14.48
N VAL A 138 10.47 16.47 14.00
CA VAL A 138 11.61 15.98 14.79
C VAL A 138 12.61 17.11 14.97
N THR A 139 13.00 17.38 16.22
CA THR A 139 14.07 18.32 16.53
C THR A 139 15.40 17.58 16.55
N LEU A 140 16.44 18.22 16.02
CA LEU A 140 17.80 17.67 15.97
C LEU A 140 18.70 18.36 17.00
N ASP A 141 19.65 17.62 17.59
CA ASP A 141 20.71 18.18 18.43
C ASP A 141 21.82 18.84 17.60
N SER A 142 22.90 19.29 18.25
CA SER A 142 24.06 19.91 17.57
C SER A 142 24.83 18.96 16.66
N SER A 143 24.68 17.66 16.83
CA SER A 143 25.30 16.60 16.02
C SER A 143 24.39 16.14 14.88
N GLY A 144 23.17 16.68 14.78
CA GLY A 144 22.18 16.32 13.78
C GLY A 144 21.33 15.11 14.15
N HIS A 145 21.40 14.59 15.38
CA HIS A 145 20.61 13.44 15.83
C HIS A 145 19.23 13.86 16.37
N PRO A 146 18.18 13.03 16.20
CA PRO A 146 16.89 13.25 16.85
C PRO A 146 17.01 13.43 18.36
N SER A 147 16.47 14.55 18.87
CA SER A 147 16.50 14.91 20.30
C SER A 147 15.12 15.22 20.88
N GLY A 148 14.09 15.31 20.04
CA GLY A 148 12.74 15.65 20.49
C GLY A 148 11.71 15.71 19.38
N LEU A 149 10.45 15.97 19.77
CA LEU A 149 9.32 16.21 18.87
C LEU A 149 8.64 17.54 19.22
N THR A 150 8.29 18.32 18.20
CA THR A 150 7.60 19.61 18.36
C THR A 150 6.51 19.80 17.29
N GLY A 151 5.72 20.87 17.43
CA GLY A 151 4.82 21.33 16.37
C GLY A 151 3.64 20.39 16.07
N GLU A 152 3.04 19.77 17.09
CA GLU A 152 1.87 18.90 16.91
C GLU A 152 0.79 19.59 16.08
N LYS A 153 0.45 19.00 14.94
CA LYS A 153 -0.70 19.36 14.11
C LYS A 153 -1.64 18.17 14.02
N VAL A 154 -2.79 18.26 14.68
CA VAL A 154 -3.85 17.25 14.57
C VAL A 154 -4.41 17.25 13.14
N ILE A 155 -4.51 16.05 12.56
CA ILE A 155 -5.07 15.83 11.21
C ILE A 155 -6.56 15.48 11.34
N PHE A 156 -6.88 14.50 12.18
CA PHE A 156 -8.25 14.18 12.57
C PHE A 156 -8.28 13.48 13.93
N GLU A 157 -9.47 13.46 14.53
CA GLU A 157 -9.79 12.67 15.72
C GLU A 157 -11.06 11.87 15.48
N LEU A 158 -11.06 10.62 15.94
CA LEU A 158 -12.23 9.74 15.94
C LEU A 158 -12.61 9.41 17.39
N PRO A 159 -13.90 9.33 17.74
CA PRO A 159 -14.31 8.87 19.06
C PRO A 159 -13.90 7.41 19.27
N GLY A 160 -13.39 7.11 20.46
CA GLY A 160 -13.20 5.73 20.91
C GLY A 160 -14.49 5.10 21.44
N SER A 161 -14.56 3.77 21.42
CA SER A 161 -15.65 2.99 22.01
C SER A 161 -15.29 2.51 23.42
N GLN A 162 -16.29 2.07 24.16
CA GLN A 162 -16.15 1.47 25.49
C GLN A 162 -15.38 0.13 25.51
N TYR A 163 -15.02 -0.44 24.35
CA TYR A 163 -14.39 -1.76 24.24
C TYR A 163 -12.86 -1.70 24.25
N TYR A 164 -12.27 -0.55 23.90
CA TYR A 164 -10.81 -0.33 23.88
C TYR A 164 -10.04 -1.34 22.99
N VAL A 165 -10.64 -1.69 21.85
CA VAL A 165 -10.05 -2.58 20.84
C VAL A 165 -10.29 -2.05 19.43
N HIS A 166 -9.47 -2.47 18.48
CA HIS A 166 -9.57 -2.18 17.04
C HIS A 166 -9.62 -0.67 16.75
N GLY A 167 -8.52 0.00 17.07
CA GLY A 167 -8.38 1.45 17.04
C GLY A 167 -7.94 2.02 15.70
N LEU A 168 -6.97 2.93 15.78
CA LEU A 168 -6.30 3.55 14.64
C LEU A 168 -4.89 2.98 14.58
N ASP A 169 -4.63 2.10 13.62
CA ASP A 169 -3.44 1.27 13.67
C ASP A 169 -2.31 1.80 12.81
N THR A 170 -2.47 1.87 11.48
CA THR A 170 -1.37 2.18 10.56
C THR A 170 -1.53 3.56 9.93
N VAL A 171 -0.42 4.30 9.77
CA VAL A 171 -0.34 5.50 8.92
C VAL A 171 0.72 5.30 7.84
N ILE A 172 0.41 5.68 6.60
CA ILE A 172 1.36 5.69 5.48
C ILE A 172 1.26 7.01 4.71
N PRO A 173 2.30 7.84 4.75
CA PRO A 173 2.48 8.97 3.84
C PRO A 173 2.90 8.44 2.46
N ALA A 174 2.07 8.66 1.44
CA ALA A 174 2.35 8.23 0.09
C ALA A 174 3.26 9.26 -0.63
N PRO A 175 4.04 8.84 -1.64
CA PRO A 175 4.93 9.73 -2.39
C PRO A 175 4.23 10.90 -3.10
N ASP A 176 2.92 10.77 -3.37
CA ASP A 176 2.08 11.83 -3.95
C ASP A 176 1.68 12.92 -2.94
N GLY A 177 2.16 12.82 -1.70
CA GLY A 177 1.87 13.77 -0.62
C GLY A 177 0.55 13.52 0.09
N THR A 178 -0.17 12.44 -0.22
CA THR A 178 -1.39 12.04 0.50
C THR A 178 -1.06 11.11 1.68
N LEU A 179 -2.06 10.83 2.51
CA LEU A 179 -1.94 9.99 3.70
C LEU A 179 -2.95 8.85 3.64
N TRP A 180 -2.52 7.67 4.06
CA TRP A 180 -3.36 6.50 4.21
C TRP A 180 -3.44 6.08 5.67
N TYR A 181 -4.63 5.68 6.11
CA TYR A 181 -4.87 5.23 7.47
C TYR A 181 -5.71 3.96 7.50
N SER A 182 -5.41 3.07 8.46
CA SER A 182 -6.28 1.95 8.80
C SER A 182 -7.03 2.20 10.10
N VAL A 183 -8.33 1.95 10.09
CA VAL A 183 -9.22 2.16 11.25
C VAL A 183 -10.06 0.91 11.46
N GLY A 184 -9.94 0.30 12.63
CA GLY A 184 -10.75 -0.86 13.04
C GLY A 184 -12.22 -0.52 13.28
N ASP A 185 -13.04 -1.55 13.39
CA ASP A 185 -14.50 -1.45 13.61
C ASP A 185 -14.86 -0.89 15.00
N ASN A 186 -13.87 -0.89 15.90
CA ASN A 186 -13.98 -0.45 17.29
C ASN A 186 -15.09 -1.18 18.08
N GLY A 187 -15.44 -2.40 17.66
CA GLY A 187 -16.50 -3.24 18.20
C GLY A 187 -16.02 -4.19 19.32
N ASP A 188 -16.97 -4.84 20.01
CA ASP A 188 -16.67 -5.84 21.03
C ASP A 188 -16.06 -7.12 20.40
N ALA A 189 -14.85 -7.50 20.83
CA ALA A 189 -14.18 -8.72 20.38
C ALA A 189 -14.70 -10.02 21.02
N GLY A 190 -15.60 -9.94 22.01
CA GLY A 190 -16.06 -11.08 22.81
C GLY A 190 -17.44 -11.64 22.43
N LYS A 191 -18.23 -10.91 21.63
CA LYS A 191 -19.61 -11.28 21.28
C LYS A 191 -20.12 -10.49 20.07
N THR A 192 -21.19 -11.01 19.47
CA THR A 192 -21.92 -10.26 18.45
C THR A 192 -22.49 -8.97 19.03
N ASN A 193 -22.34 -7.86 18.30
CA ASN A 193 -22.83 -6.56 18.70
C ASN A 193 -23.22 -5.70 17.48
N GLU A 194 -24.11 -4.74 17.67
CA GLU A 194 -24.54 -3.87 16.56
C GLU A 194 -23.46 -2.91 16.06
N VAL A 195 -22.44 -2.61 16.87
CA VAL A 195 -21.35 -1.70 16.51
C VAL A 195 -20.54 -2.25 15.36
N ALA A 196 -20.31 -3.57 15.25
CA ALA A 196 -19.53 -4.14 14.15
C ALA A 196 -20.07 -3.80 12.74
N PHE A 197 -21.38 -3.54 12.60
CA PHE A 197 -21.98 -3.15 11.32
C PHE A 197 -21.58 -1.75 10.82
N VAL A 198 -20.94 -0.93 11.66
CA VAL A 198 -20.34 0.34 11.22
C VAL A 198 -19.27 0.13 10.15
N ALA A 199 -18.64 -1.04 10.11
CA ALA A 199 -17.68 -1.42 9.08
C ALA A 199 -18.29 -1.32 7.67
N LEU A 200 -19.58 -1.63 7.52
CA LEU A 200 -20.33 -1.54 6.25
C LEU A 200 -20.89 -0.13 5.95
N ASP A 201 -20.99 0.73 6.96
CA ASP A 201 -21.51 2.08 6.80
C ASP A 201 -20.42 3.03 6.30
N LEU A 202 -20.57 3.55 5.07
CA LEU A 202 -19.63 4.48 4.45
C LEU A 202 -19.60 5.86 5.14
N ASP A 203 -20.62 6.21 5.91
CA ASP A 203 -20.66 7.46 6.67
C ASP A 203 -20.01 7.33 8.07
N SER A 204 -19.61 6.11 8.45
CA SER A 204 -18.82 5.82 9.65
C SER A 204 -17.32 5.63 9.35
N PRO A 205 -16.41 6.19 10.18
CA PRO A 205 -14.97 6.11 9.93
C PRO A 205 -14.35 4.78 10.35
N HIS A 206 -15.13 3.91 11.01
CA HIS A 206 -14.66 2.65 11.61
C HIS A 206 -14.80 1.47 10.63
N GLY A 207 -13.84 0.54 10.68
CA GLY A 207 -13.74 -0.60 9.77
C GLY A 207 -13.40 -0.18 8.34
N LYS A 208 -12.43 0.73 8.19
CA LYS A 208 -12.08 1.41 6.93
C LYS A 208 -10.58 1.44 6.66
N ILE A 209 -10.23 1.44 5.38
CA ILE A 209 -9.01 2.07 4.89
C ILE A 209 -9.38 3.47 4.38
N LEU A 210 -8.72 4.49 4.92
CA LEU A 210 -8.92 5.89 4.56
C LEU A 210 -7.75 6.37 3.68
N HIS A 211 -8.06 7.17 2.66
CA HIS A 211 -7.08 7.87 1.83
C HIS A 211 -7.42 9.36 1.81
N ILE A 212 -6.54 10.17 2.37
CA ILE A 212 -6.81 11.57 2.71
C ILE A 212 -5.66 12.49 2.34
N THR A 213 -5.95 13.78 2.24
CA THR A 213 -4.95 14.84 2.10
C THR A 213 -4.25 15.11 3.45
N PRO A 214 -3.09 15.80 3.46
CA PRO A 214 -2.39 16.19 4.71
C PRO A 214 -3.17 17.10 5.65
N ASP A 215 -4.25 17.74 5.17
CA ASP A 215 -5.19 18.53 5.97
C ASP A 215 -6.43 17.73 6.40
N GLY A 216 -6.48 16.43 6.13
CA GLY A 216 -7.48 15.50 6.67
C GLY A 216 -8.74 15.33 5.83
N LYS A 217 -8.75 15.78 4.57
CA LYS A 217 -9.90 15.70 3.66
C LYS A 217 -9.82 14.47 2.78
N GLY A 218 -10.95 14.03 2.24
CA GLY A 218 -10.95 13.01 1.19
C GLY A 218 -10.19 13.47 -0.04
N VAL A 219 -9.46 12.55 -0.67
CA VAL A 219 -8.84 12.83 -1.97
C VAL A 219 -9.87 12.68 -3.10
N PRO A 220 -9.81 13.49 -4.18
CA PRO A 220 -10.75 13.39 -5.29
C PRO A 220 -10.79 12.02 -5.99
N SER A 221 -9.69 11.27 -5.95
CA SER A 221 -9.58 9.92 -6.51
C SER A 221 -10.30 8.84 -5.69
N ASN A 222 -10.84 9.17 -4.51
CA ASN A 222 -11.57 8.20 -3.71
C ASN A 222 -12.88 7.78 -4.40
N PRO A 223 -13.27 6.50 -4.29
CA PRO A 223 -14.46 5.94 -4.94
C PRO A 223 -15.78 6.56 -4.46
N PHE A 224 -15.79 7.13 -3.25
CA PHE A 224 -16.98 7.72 -2.63
C PHE A 224 -16.84 9.24 -2.39
N TYR A 225 -15.89 9.88 -3.07
CA TYR A 225 -15.62 11.30 -2.93
C TYR A 225 -16.79 12.19 -3.36
N SER A 226 -17.04 13.25 -2.59
CA SER A 226 -17.94 14.33 -2.98
C SER A 226 -17.22 15.68 -2.85
N ALA A 227 -17.10 16.40 -3.97
CA ALA A 227 -16.50 17.74 -4.01
C ALA A 227 -17.26 18.78 -3.16
N SER A 228 -18.56 18.57 -2.92
CA SER A 228 -19.36 19.44 -2.06
C SER A 228 -19.20 19.13 -0.57
N ALA A 229 -18.62 17.97 -0.24
CA ALA A 229 -18.39 17.53 1.13
C ALA A 229 -17.06 16.75 1.26
N PRO A 230 -15.91 17.37 0.92
CA PRO A 230 -14.61 16.70 0.95
C PRO A 230 -14.20 16.27 2.36
N ASP A 231 -14.71 16.95 3.38
CA ASP A 231 -14.46 16.63 4.80
C ASP A 231 -15.36 15.52 5.35
N SER A 232 -16.36 15.05 4.60
CA SER A 232 -17.23 13.97 5.07
C SER A 232 -16.45 12.66 5.23
N THR A 233 -16.89 11.81 6.16
CA THR A 233 -16.32 10.47 6.35
C THR A 233 -16.29 9.71 5.04
N ARG A 234 -17.43 9.67 4.33
CA ARG A 234 -17.58 8.99 3.05
C ARG A 234 -16.54 9.44 2.03
N SER A 235 -16.26 10.74 1.92
CA SER A 235 -15.24 11.24 0.99
C SER A 235 -13.83 10.75 1.30
N LYS A 236 -13.54 10.33 2.54
CA LYS A 236 -12.23 9.83 2.99
C LYS A 236 -12.06 8.33 2.78
N VAL A 237 -13.16 7.59 2.56
CA VAL A 237 -13.13 6.12 2.47
C VAL A 237 -12.57 5.67 1.13
N PHE A 238 -11.48 4.90 1.19
CA PHE A 238 -10.97 4.14 0.05
C PHE A 238 -11.61 2.76 -0.04
N ALA A 239 -11.73 2.06 1.08
CA ALA A 239 -12.37 0.75 1.19
C ALA A 239 -13.01 0.55 2.58
N SER A 240 -13.98 -0.35 2.67
CA SER A 240 -14.78 -0.59 3.88
C SER A 240 -14.95 -2.07 4.20
N GLY A 241 -15.59 -2.37 5.33
CA GLY A 241 -15.94 -3.75 5.70
C GLY A 241 -14.80 -4.52 6.33
N PHE A 242 -13.88 -3.83 7.03
CA PHE A 242 -12.80 -4.47 7.79
C PHE A 242 -13.17 -4.64 9.26
N ARG A 243 -12.60 -5.65 9.92
CA ARG A 243 -12.71 -5.80 11.38
C ARG A 243 -11.63 -5.00 12.09
N ASN A 244 -10.38 -5.39 11.87
CA ASN A 244 -9.20 -4.79 12.46
C ASN A 244 -8.05 -4.85 11.43
N PRO A 245 -8.01 -3.90 10.47
CA PRO A 245 -6.96 -3.80 9.47
C PRO A 245 -5.64 -3.34 10.12
N PHE A 246 -5.02 -4.24 10.89
CA PHE A 246 -4.01 -3.96 11.90
C PHE A 246 -2.74 -3.38 11.28
N ARG A 247 -2.19 -4.03 10.25
CA ARG A 247 -1.03 -3.54 9.50
C ARG A 247 -1.26 -3.65 8.02
N PHE A 248 -0.89 -2.60 7.29
CA PHE A 248 -0.87 -2.63 5.83
C PHE A 248 0.35 -1.92 5.27
N THR A 249 0.65 -2.18 4.01
CA THR A 249 1.58 -1.41 3.18
C THR A 249 0.98 -1.08 1.84
N LEU A 250 1.59 -0.16 1.09
CA LEU A 250 1.24 0.07 -0.31
C LEU A 250 2.14 -0.79 -1.18
N ASP A 251 1.56 -1.63 -2.04
CA ASP A 251 2.33 -2.40 -3.01
C ASP A 251 3.06 -1.44 -3.96
N PRO A 252 4.40 -1.51 -4.07
CA PRO A 252 5.18 -0.53 -4.83
C PRO A 252 4.91 -0.57 -6.34
N LYS A 253 4.30 -1.65 -6.87
CA LYS A 253 3.99 -1.77 -8.30
C LYS A 253 2.65 -1.17 -8.66
N SER A 254 1.63 -1.41 -7.85
CA SER A 254 0.24 -1.02 -8.12
C SER A 254 -0.19 0.23 -7.35
N GLY A 255 0.48 0.56 -6.24
CA GLY A 255 0.06 1.59 -5.29
C GLY A 255 -1.11 1.18 -4.40
N LEU A 256 -1.59 -0.07 -4.50
CA LEU A 256 -2.75 -0.54 -3.74
C LEU A 256 -2.37 -0.98 -2.31
N PRO A 257 -3.28 -0.82 -1.33
CA PRO A 257 -3.06 -1.35 0.02
C PRO A 257 -3.02 -2.89 0.03
N VAL A 258 -2.02 -3.44 0.72
CA VAL A 258 -1.94 -4.86 1.09
C VAL A 258 -2.11 -4.96 2.60
N VAL A 259 -3.26 -5.47 3.03
CA VAL A 259 -3.75 -5.34 4.41
C VAL A 259 -3.72 -6.71 5.08
N GLY A 260 -3.26 -6.76 6.33
CA GLY A 260 -3.60 -7.86 7.23
C GLY A 260 -4.80 -7.46 8.10
N ASP A 261 -5.94 -8.12 7.90
CA ASP A 261 -7.16 -7.90 8.68
C ASP A 261 -7.32 -9.01 9.72
N VAL A 262 -7.27 -8.61 11.01
CA VAL A 262 -7.41 -9.54 12.13
C VAL A 262 -8.88 -9.85 12.31
N GLY A 263 -9.25 -11.09 11.96
CA GLY A 263 -10.62 -11.58 12.10
C GLY A 263 -11.01 -11.86 13.56
N TRP A 264 -12.14 -12.52 13.77
CA TRP A 264 -12.78 -12.59 15.07
C TRP A 264 -12.40 -13.81 15.90
N TYR A 265 -12.77 -15.00 15.44
CA TYR A 265 -12.55 -16.25 16.16
C TYR A 265 -12.08 -17.40 15.29
N LEU A 266 -12.18 -17.25 13.97
CA LEU A 266 -12.02 -18.38 13.07
C LEU A 266 -10.98 -18.11 12.00
N TRP A 267 -10.90 -16.90 11.46
CA TRP A 267 -10.08 -16.64 10.28
C TRP A 267 -9.28 -15.36 10.40
N GLU A 268 -8.10 -15.38 9.78
CA GLU A 268 -7.18 -14.26 9.62
C GLU A 268 -6.95 -14.01 8.13
N GLU A 269 -6.87 -12.75 7.71
CA GLU A 269 -6.93 -12.38 6.29
C GLU A 269 -5.71 -11.57 5.85
N ILE A 270 -5.27 -11.82 4.60
CA ILE A 270 -4.42 -10.90 3.84
C ILE A 270 -5.20 -10.49 2.60
N ASP A 271 -5.26 -9.19 2.33
CA ASP A 271 -6.03 -8.59 1.24
C ASP A 271 -5.18 -7.70 0.36
N VAL A 272 -5.41 -7.74 -0.96
CA VAL A 272 -4.96 -6.67 -1.88
C VAL A 272 -6.17 -5.83 -2.22
N VAL A 273 -6.26 -4.67 -1.60
CA VAL A 273 -7.51 -3.90 -1.50
C VAL A 273 -7.70 -3.01 -2.71
N GLN A 274 -8.82 -3.20 -3.41
CA GLN A 274 -9.21 -2.38 -4.56
C GLN A 274 -9.98 -1.12 -4.13
N PRO A 275 -9.96 -0.04 -4.93
CA PRO A 275 -10.78 1.14 -4.67
C PRO A 275 -12.27 0.78 -4.60
N GLY A 276 -12.93 1.13 -3.50
CA GLY A 276 -14.35 0.92 -3.28
C GLY A 276 -14.71 -0.50 -2.82
N ALA A 277 -13.70 -1.34 -2.56
CA ALA A 277 -13.91 -2.69 -2.05
C ALA A 277 -14.64 -2.68 -0.70
N ASN A 278 -15.51 -3.67 -0.51
CA ASN A 278 -16.17 -3.96 0.75
C ASN A 278 -15.80 -5.37 1.20
N LEU A 279 -14.95 -5.48 2.21
CA LEU A 279 -14.43 -6.74 2.75
C LEU A 279 -15.45 -7.47 3.64
N ALA A 280 -16.67 -6.92 3.71
CA ALA A 280 -17.87 -7.62 4.11
C ALA A 280 -17.96 -8.04 5.59
N TRP A 281 -16.99 -7.68 6.44
CA TRP A 281 -17.16 -7.72 7.90
C TRP A 281 -18.34 -6.82 8.32
N PRO A 282 -19.23 -7.26 9.23
CA PRO A 282 -19.16 -8.49 10.03
C PRO A 282 -19.92 -9.69 9.43
N CYS A 283 -20.47 -9.55 8.24
CA CYS A 283 -21.27 -10.61 7.61
C CYS A 283 -20.42 -11.81 7.16
N TRP A 284 -19.16 -11.54 6.81
CA TRP A 284 -18.15 -12.51 6.41
C TRP A 284 -16.88 -12.33 7.24
N GLU A 285 -16.17 -13.44 7.46
CA GLU A 285 -14.88 -13.54 8.12
C GLU A 285 -14.07 -14.53 7.27
N GLY A 286 -13.15 -14.04 6.45
CA GLY A 286 -12.59 -14.84 5.36
C GLY A 286 -13.59 -15.07 4.24
N ASN A 287 -13.54 -16.27 3.67
CA ASN A 287 -14.53 -16.78 2.73
C ASN A 287 -15.74 -17.43 3.42
N HIS A 288 -15.94 -17.14 4.71
CA HIS A 288 -16.90 -17.85 5.54
C HIS A 288 -17.98 -16.90 6.08
N PRO A 289 -19.27 -17.26 5.98
CA PRO A 289 -20.33 -16.51 6.65
C PRO A 289 -20.09 -16.52 8.16
N THR A 290 -19.97 -15.33 8.76
CA THR A 290 -19.58 -15.20 10.16
C THR A 290 -20.69 -15.73 11.07
N PRO A 291 -20.43 -16.74 11.93
CA PRO A 291 -21.43 -17.25 12.85
C PRO A 291 -21.99 -16.15 13.77
N GLY A 292 -23.30 -16.04 13.84
CA GLY A 292 -24.00 -15.05 14.68
C GLY A 292 -24.23 -13.69 14.04
N TYR A 293 -23.46 -13.30 13.02
CA TYR A 293 -23.68 -12.07 12.25
C TYR A 293 -24.37 -12.32 10.90
N SER A 294 -23.93 -13.35 10.17
CA SER A 294 -24.41 -13.65 8.81
C SER A 294 -25.92 -13.89 8.70
N THR A 295 -26.62 -14.21 9.79
CA THR A 295 -28.08 -14.37 9.82
C THR A 295 -28.84 -13.08 10.12
N ASP A 296 -28.17 -11.97 10.40
CA ASP A 296 -28.79 -10.65 10.56
C ASP A 296 -29.37 -10.16 9.22
N ALA A 297 -30.51 -9.48 9.26
CA ALA A 297 -31.18 -8.98 8.07
C ALA A 297 -30.29 -8.02 7.24
N ARG A 298 -29.37 -7.30 7.88
CA ARG A 298 -28.40 -6.42 7.21
C ARG A 298 -27.42 -7.18 6.31
N CYS A 299 -27.17 -8.46 6.58
CA CYS A 299 -26.26 -9.29 5.80
C CYS A 299 -26.90 -9.94 4.56
N ALA A 300 -28.23 -9.85 4.39
CA ALA A 300 -28.96 -10.55 3.34
C ALA A 300 -28.51 -10.21 1.91
N HIS A 301 -27.88 -9.05 1.71
CA HIS A 301 -27.40 -8.57 0.41
C HIS A 301 -25.90 -8.26 0.39
N VAL A 302 -25.16 -8.62 1.45
CA VAL A 302 -23.72 -8.38 1.53
C VAL A 302 -23.00 -9.50 0.81
N VAL A 303 -22.41 -9.16 -0.33
CA VAL A 303 -21.58 -10.08 -1.14
C VAL A 303 -20.18 -10.10 -0.56
N ASN A 304 -19.61 -11.29 -0.41
CA ASN A 304 -18.23 -11.42 0.06
C ASN A 304 -17.23 -10.84 -0.96
N THR A 305 -16.19 -10.19 -0.46
CA THR A 305 -14.98 -9.90 -1.25
C THR A 305 -13.89 -10.84 -0.75
N PRO A 306 -13.52 -11.89 -1.50
CA PRO A 306 -12.55 -12.88 -1.04
C PRO A 306 -11.18 -12.26 -0.74
N PRO A 307 -10.52 -12.67 0.36
CA PRO A 307 -9.16 -12.25 0.64
C PRO A 307 -8.16 -12.87 -0.34
N LEU A 308 -6.98 -12.25 -0.47
CA LEU A 308 -5.85 -12.84 -1.20
C LEU A 308 -5.45 -14.18 -0.56
N TRP A 309 -5.46 -14.22 0.78
CA TRP A 309 -5.18 -15.41 1.56
C TRP A 309 -5.94 -15.38 2.88
N GLU A 310 -6.43 -16.55 3.33
CA GLU A 310 -6.99 -16.72 4.66
C GLU A 310 -6.33 -17.91 5.37
N HIS A 311 -6.27 -17.87 6.69
CA HIS A 311 -5.83 -19.00 7.51
C HIS A 311 -6.59 -19.07 8.83
N GLN A 312 -6.71 -20.27 9.36
CA GLN A 312 -7.59 -20.54 10.50
C GLN A 312 -6.91 -20.21 11.84
N HIS A 313 -7.70 -19.72 12.80
CA HIS A 313 -7.35 -19.64 14.22
C HIS A 313 -6.84 -20.97 14.79
N GLY A 314 -5.83 -20.89 15.65
CA GLY A 314 -5.27 -22.05 16.35
C GLY A 314 -3.77 -21.99 16.57
N THR A 315 -3.23 -23.10 17.09
CA THR A 315 -1.81 -23.23 17.48
C THR A 315 -1.00 -24.13 16.56
N GLY A 316 -1.62 -24.75 15.55
CA GLY A 316 -0.96 -25.61 14.58
C GLY A 316 0.03 -24.86 13.68
N PRO A 317 0.85 -25.57 12.89
CA PRO A 317 1.88 -24.95 12.06
C PRO A 317 1.31 -23.94 11.06
N THR A 318 0.14 -24.22 10.48
CA THR A 318 -0.55 -23.36 9.49
C THR A 318 -1.54 -22.36 10.09
N ASN A 319 -1.69 -22.35 11.41
CA ASN A 319 -2.65 -21.50 12.11
C ASN A 319 -1.97 -20.21 12.63
N GLY A 320 -2.77 -19.16 12.77
CA GLY A 320 -2.43 -17.85 13.33
C GLY A 320 -3.64 -17.28 14.10
N ASN A 321 -3.45 -16.28 14.95
CA ASN A 321 -4.53 -15.69 15.78
C ASN A 321 -4.47 -14.14 15.83
N SER A 322 -3.54 -13.53 15.11
CA SER A 322 -3.35 -12.09 15.00
C SER A 322 -2.43 -11.80 13.83
N VAL A 323 -3.00 -11.78 12.62
CA VAL A 323 -2.24 -11.49 11.41
C VAL A 323 -1.64 -10.10 11.44
N THR A 324 -0.40 -10.01 11.00
CA THR A 324 0.34 -8.77 10.85
C THR A 324 0.75 -8.63 9.39
N GLY A 325 0.11 -7.70 8.69
CA GLY A 325 0.54 -7.31 7.34
C GLY A 325 2.00 -6.82 7.34
N GLY A 326 2.68 -7.03 6.22
CA GLY A 326 4.11 -6.73 6.10
C GLY A 326 4.49 -6.14 4.76
N VAL A 327 5.58 -6.62 4.17
CA VAL A 327 6.24 -5.95 3.04
C VAL A 327 6.61 -6.92 1.93
N VAL A 328 6.64 -6.43 0.69
CA VAL A 328 7.25 -7.14 -0.43
C VAL A 328 8.77 -7.02 -0.33
N TYR A 329 9.46 -8.15 -0.28
CA TYR A 329 10.92 -8.18 -0.29
C TYR A 329 11.47 -7.70 -1.64
N SER A 330 12.19 -6.59 -1.59
CA SER A 330 12.84 -5.94 -2.74
C SER A 330 14.37 -6.05 -2.72
N GLY A 331 14.96 -6.69 -1.70
CA GLY A 331 16.40 -6.87 -1.58
C GLY A 331 16.98 -7.97 -2.48
N THR A 332 18.31 -8.11 -2.44
CA THR A 332 19.06 -9.14 -3.17
C THR A 332 19.88 -10.07 -2.27
N THR A 333 19.90 -9.82 -0.97
CA THR A 333 20.66 -10.57 0.05
C THR A 333 20.11 -11.97 0.30
N TYR A 334 18.80 -12.17 0.16
CA TYR A 334 18.14 -13.46 0.39
C TYR A 334 18.20 -14.33 -0.85
N PRO A 335 18.09 -15.67 -0.71
CA PRO A 335 18.02 -16.56 -1.86
C PRO A 335 16.95 -16.15 -2.87
N ALA A 336 17.23 -16.37 -4.17
CA ALA A 336 16.38 -15.90 -5.28
C ALA A 336 14.89 -16.28 -5.16
N GLY A 337 14.56 -17.37 -4.45
CA GLY A 337 13.18 -17.75 -4.16
C GLY A 337 12.36 -16.68 -3.41
N TYR A 338 13.00 -15.84 -2.61
CA TYR A 338 12.34 -14.78 -1.82
C TYR A 338 12.12 -13.48 -2.61
N GLN A 339 12.72 -13.30 -3.78
CA GLN A 339 12.55 -12.09 -4.58
C GLN A 339 11.08 -11.86 -4.95
N GLY A 340 10.56 -10.68 -4.60
CA GLY A 340 9.16 -10.32 -4.80
C GLY A 340 8.16 -11.10 -3.93
N ALA A 341 8.63 -11.78 -2.88
CA ALA A 341 7.76 -12.41 -1.89
C ALA A 341 7.24 -11.37 -0.89
N TYR A 342 5.95 -11.43 -0.59
CA TYR A 342 5.33 -10.66 0.48
C TYR A 342 5.49 -11.40 1.80
N PHE A 343 6.20 -10.78 2.74
CA PHE A 343 6.37 -11.26 4.10
C PHE A 343 5.22 -10.75 4.96
N PHE A 344 4.58 -11.65 5.69
CA PHE A 344 3.55 -11.33 6.67
C PHE A 344 3.73 -12.22 7.89
N GLY A 345 3.21 -11.79 9.03
CA GLY A 345 3.47 -12.43 10.31
C GLY A 345 2.21 -12.74 11.10
N ASP A 346 2.42 -13.39 12.23
CA ASP A 346 1.40 -13.58 13.26
C ASP A 346 2.02 -13.32 14.63
N TYR A 347 1.45 -12.35 15.36
CA TYR A 347 1.95 -11.93 16.67
C TYR A 347 1.87 -13.09 17.67
N ALA A 348 0.70 -13.72 17.80
CA ALA A 348 0.43 -14.71 18.84
C ALA A 348 1.19 -16.03 18.62
N GLY A 349 1.32 -16.45 17.37
CA GLY A 349 1.98 -17.66 16.93
C GLY A 349 3.49 -17.51 16.72
N GLN A 350 4.02 -16.28 16.77
CA GLN A 350 5.44 -15.96 16.64
C GLN A 350 6.05 -16.52 15.35
N LYS A 351 5.42 -16.22 14.20
CA LYS A 351 5.77 -16.78 12.88
C LYS A 351 5.84 -15.70 11.82
N LEU A 352 6.65 -15.95 10.79
CA LEU A 352 6.60 -15.25 9.51
C LEU A 352 6.37 -16.26 8.37
N TRP A 353 5.55 -15.85 7.42
CA TRP A 353 5.31 -16.55 6.16
C TRP A 353 5.66 -15.66 4.97
N THR A 354 5.73 -16.30 3.81
CA THR A 354 5.91 -15.64 2.52
C THR A 354 4.88 -16.11 1.52
N LEU A 355 4.30 -15.20 0.75
CA LEU A 355 3.44 -15.52 -0.40
C LEU A 355 3.83 -14.66 -1.61
N LYS A 356 3.31 -14.96 -2.80
CA LYS A 356 3.45 -14.09 -3.99
C LYS A 356 2.10 -13.88 -4.64
N TYR A 357 1.90 -12.68 -5.19
CA TYR A 357 0.72 -12.30 -5.96
C TYR A 357 1.13 -11.47 -7.18
N ASN A 358 0.24 -11.39 -8.18
CA ASN A 358 0.46 -10.59 -9.39
C ASN A 358 -0.08 -9.15 -9.23
N ALA A 359 0.14 -8.29 -10.23
CA ALA A 359 -0.32 -6.89 -10.20
C ALA A 359 -1.86 -6.72 -10.12
N GLN A 360 -2.64 -7.78 -10.35
CA GLN A 360 -4.09 -7.80 -10.21
C GLN A 360 -4.55 -8.28 -8.82
N GLY A 361 -3.62 -8.55 -7.89
CA GLY A 361 -3.94 -9.06 -6.57
C GLY A 361 -4.33 -10.54 -6.56
N ALA A 362 -3.96 -11.32 -7.58
CA ALA A 362 -4.21 -12.76 -7.61
C ALA A 362 -3.02 -13.55 -7.06
N LEU A 363 -3.29 -14.51 -6.19
CA LEU A 363 -2.27 -15.39 -5.57
C LEU A 363 -1.53 -16.20 -6.64
N MET A 364 -0.20 -16.04 -6.68
CA MET A 364 0.70 -16.79 -7.54
C MET A 364 1.40 -17.92 -6.79
N GLN A 365 1.69 -17.70 -5.50
CA GLN A 365 2.33 -18.67 -4.63
C GLN A 365 1.71 -18.54 -3.24
N ALA A 366 1.10 -19.62 -2.75
CA ALA A 366 0.56 -19.71 -1.40
C ALA A 366 1.67 -19.71 -0.34
N PRO A 367 1.35 -19.36 0.92
CA PRO A 367 2.26 -19.49 2.05
C PRO A 367 2.92 -20.86 2.15
N VAL A 368 4.23 -20.86 2.40
CA VAL A 368 5.00 -22.08 2.64
C VAL A 368 4.50 -22.74 3.94
N ASN A 369 4.33 -24.07 3.90
CA ASN A 369 3.87 -24.88 5.02
C ASN A 369 4.85 -26.05 5.29
N PRO A 370 5.39 -26.21 6.50
CA PRO A 370 5.23 -25.32 7.68
C PRO A 370 5.85 -23.93 7.47
N PRO A 371 5.51 -22.93 8.31
CA PRO A 371 6.11 -21.60 8.26
C PRO A 371 7.65 -21.70 8.28
N PRO A 372 8.35 -20.98 7.39
CA PRO A 372 9.80 -21.03 7.32
C PRO A 372 10.48 -20.40 8.54
N PHE A 373 9.80 -19.46 9.22
CA PHE A 373 10.32 -18.78 10.41
C PHE A 373 9.33 -18.94 11.56
N ALA A 374 9.75 -19.57 12.65
CA ALA A 374 8.93 -19.82 13.83
C ALA A 374 9.71 -19.56 15.13
N ASN A 375 9.00 -19.27 16.23
CA ASN A 375 9.56 -18.87 17.52
C ASN A 375 10.48 -17.64 17.40
N ILE A 376 10.07 -16.67 16.59
CA ILE A 376 10.87 -15.48 16.26
C ILE A 376 10.52 -14.24 17.11
N GLY A 377 9.60 -14.36 18.06
CA GLY A 377 9.06 -13.24 18.82
C GLY A 377 7.70 -12.73 18.29
N GLY A 378 7.08 -11.83 19.05
CA GLY A 378 5.74 -11.32 18.80
C GLY A 378 5.72 -10.22 17.74
N VAL A 379 5.55 -10.59 16.47
CA VAL A 379 5.62 -9.70 15.31
C VAL A 379 4.44 -8.72 15.26
N THR A 380 4.67 -7.42 15.45
CA THR A 380 3.62 -6.37 15.40
C THR A 380 3.79 -5.35 14.28
N ARG A 381 4.99 -5.28 13.69
CA ARG A 381 5.31 -4.47 12.51
C ARG A 381 6.39 -5.18 11.72
N ILE A 382 6.24 -5.20 10.40
CA ILE A 382 7.27 -5.68 9.46
C ILE A 382 7.61 -4.53 8.52
N SER A 383 8.90 -4.30 8.28
CA SER A 383 9.43 -3.34 7.32
C SER A 383 10.68 -3.93 6.63
N SER A 384 11.26 -3.18 5.70
CA SER A 384 12.59 -3.45 5.17
C SER A 384 13.61 -2.49 5.77
N ALA A 385 14.81 -3.00 6.06
CA ALA A 385 16.00 -2.19 6.26
C ALA A 385 16.48 -1.61 4.91
N PRO A 386 17.34 -0.58 4.91
CA PRO A 386 17.89 0.03 3.69
C PRO A 386 18.50 -0.97 2.69
N ASN A 387 19.13 -2.03 3.19
CA ASN A 387 19.71 -3.10 2.36
C ASN A 387 18.69 -4.14 1.86
N GLY A 388 17.41 -3.96 2.20
CA GLY A 388 16.29 -4.83 1.80
C GLY A 388 15.96 -5.95 2.80
N ASP A 389 16.78 -6.18 3.84
CA ASP A 389 16.49 -7.23 4.82
C ASP A 389 15.17 -6.99 5.54
N ILE A 390 14.47 -8.07 5.86
CA ILE A 390 13.23 -8.04 6.62
C ILE A 390 13.55 -7.73 8.09
N VAL A 391 12.93 -6.67 8.59
CA VAL A 391 13.04 -6.22 9.97
C VAL A 391 11.66 -6.14 10.58
N PHE A 392 11.56 -6.48 11.85
CA PHE A 392 10.28 -6.51 12.53
C PHE A 392 10.38 -6.16 14.00
N ALA A 393 9.28 -5.61 14.53
CA ALA A 393 9.13 -5.37 15.95
C ALA A 393 8.77 -6.67 16.66
N ASP A 394 9.56 -7.03 17.67
CA ASP A 394 9.22 -8.09 18.63
C ASP A 394 8.63 -7.45 19.89
N LEU A 395 7.30 -7.48 19.99
CA LEU A 395 6.56 -6.99 21.14
C LEU A 395 6.93 -7.76 22.42
N ASN A 396 7.13 -9.08 22.35
CA ASN A 396 7.41 -9.90 23.54
C ASN A 396 8.77 -9.52 24.15
N GLY A 397 9.79 -9.33 23.32
CA GLY A 397 11.14 -9.00 23.76
C GLY A 397 11.45 -7.51 23.91
N GLY A 398 10.62 -6.62 23.35
CA GLY A 398 10.93 -5.19 23.27
C GLY A 398 12.12 -4.88 22.36
N ARG A 399 12.35 -5.71 21.34
CA ARG A 399 13.55 -5.67 20.48
C ARG A 399 13.18 -5.48 19.02
N LEU A 400 14.02 -4.75 18.29
CA LEU A 400 13.96 -4.72 16.83
C LEU A 400 14.77 -5.91 16.32
N ARG A 401 14.12 -6.80 15.57
CA ARG A 401 14.77 -8.00 15.04
C ARG A 401 14.97 -7.87 13.55
N ARG A 402 16.17 -8.22 13.09
CA ARG A 402 16.53 -8.25 11.67
C ARG A 402 16.81 -9.68 11.25
N LEU A 403 16.09 -10.14 10.25
CA LEU A 403 16.35 -11.41 9.61
C LEU A 403 17.50 -11.20 8.61
N SER A 404 18.67 -11.79 8.89
CA SER A 404 19.87 -11.68 8.05
C SER A 404 20.18 -13.03 7.41
N TYR A 405 20.78 -13.05 6.22
CA TYR A 405 21.17 -14.28 5.53
C TYR A 405 22.66 -14.28 5.20
N SER A 406 23.38 -15.34 5.58
CA SER A 406 24.76 -15.62 5.15
C SER A 406 24.90 -17.09 4.74
N SER A 407 25.68 -17.36 3.70
CA SER A 407 26.01 -18.72 3.27
C SER A 407 27.29 -19.29 3.90
N ASN A 408 28.06 -18.48 4.62
CA ASN A 408 29.34 -18.85 5.23
C ASN A 408 29.29 -18.51 6.74
N ASN A 409 29.47 -19.51 7.61
CA ASN A 409 29.66 -19.32 9.06
C ASN A 409 31.12 -19.60 9.42
N ALA A 410 31.83 -18.59 9.91
CA ALA A 410 33.21 -18.71 10.37
C ALA A 410 33.26 -19.26 11.81
N ALA A 411 34.31 -19.99 12.16
CA ALA A 411 34.52 -20.35 13.57
C ALA A 411 35.02 -19.13 14.35
N PRO A 412 34.59 -18.95 15.61
CA PRO A 412 35.05 -17.83 16.41
C PRO A 412 36.54 -17.94 16.74
N VAL A 413 37.18 -16.81 17.00
CA VAL A 413 38.57 -16.75 17.44
C VAL A 413 38.60 -16.61 18.95
N ALA A 414 39.08 -17.67 19.62
CA ALA A 414 39.26 -17.67 21.07
C ALA A 414 40.54 -16.93 21.45
N VAL A 415 40.43 -15.93 22.32
CA VAL A 415 41.53 -15.15 22.89
C VAL A 415 41.42 -15.22 24.40
N ALA A 416 42.52 -15.56 25.07
CA ALA A 416 42.57 -15.74 26.51
C ALA A 416 43.80 -15.04 27.09
N THR A 417 43.61 -14.35 28.20
CA THR A 417 44.69 -13.82 29.05
C THR A 417 44.59 -14.38 30.45
N SER A 418 45.70 -14.32 31.20
CA SER A 418 45.72 -14.73 32.60
C SER A 418 46.56 -13.79 33.46
N SER A 419 46.16 -13.64 34.72
CA SER A 419 46.97 -13.03 35.77
C SER A 419 47.07 -13.98 36.95
N THR A 420 48.27 -14.15 37.49
CA THR A 420 48.56 -15.04 38.62
C THR A 420 48.87 -14.24 39.86
N ASP A 421 48.22 -14.59 40.97
CA ASP A 421 48.65 -14.26 42.32
C ASP A 421 49.41 -15.48 42.89
N PRO A 422 50.75 -15.43 42.97
CA PRO A 422 51.55 -16.58 43.38
C PRO A 422 51.46 -16.90 44.88
N ASP A 423 51.11 -15.91 45.73
CA ASP A 423 50.93 -16.11 47.17
C ASP A 423 49.71 -16.99 47.45
N THR A 424 48.63 -16.78 46.70
CA THR A 424 47.39 -17.56 46.84
C THR A 424 47.27 -18.70 45.84
N ARG A 425 48.11 -18.70 44.80
CA ARG A 425 48.07 -19.58 43.62
C ARG A 425 46.76 -19.51 42.86
N THR A 426 46.18 -18.32 42.88
CA THR A 426 44.92 -18.04 42.19
C THR A 426 45.24 -17.41 40.85
N VAL A 427 44.68 -17.96 39.79
CA VAL A 427 44.82 -17.45 38.43
C VAL A 427 43.47 -16.94 37.98
N SER A 428 43.44 -15.68 37.58
CA SER A 428 42.28 -15.06 36.93
C SER A 428 42.45 -15.16 35.43
N PHE A 429 41.40 -15.59 34.74
CA PHE A 429 41.34 -15.76 33.29
C PHE A 429 40.31 -14.82 32.69
N ASP A 430 40.63 -14.25 31.53
CA ASP A 430 39.75 -13.37 30.79
C ASP A 430 39.73 -13.73 29.29
N ALA A 431 38.54 -14.07 28.80
CA ALA A 431 38.22 -14.40 27.42
C ALA A 431 37.54 -13.26 26.67
N SER A 432 37.36 -12.08 27.27
CA SER A 432 36.64 -10.94 26.69
C SER A 432 37.24 -10.43 25.37
N GLY A 433 38.51 -10.75 25.09
CA GLY A 433 39.14 -10.49 23.80
C GLY A 433 38.75 -11.46 22.68
N SER A 434 37.98 -12.51 22.96
CA SER A 434 37.48 -13.45 21.93
C SER A 434 36.40 -12.80 21.09
N TYR A 435 36.34 -13.12 19.80
CA TYR A 435 35.38 -12.53 18.88
C TYR A 435 34.96 -13.54 17.81
N ASP A 436 33.81 -13.26 17.20
CA ASP A 436 33.34 -13.96 16.02
C ASP A 436 33.37 -13.05 14.79
N PHE A 437 33.70 -13.63 13.65
CA PHE A 437 33.84 -12.89 12.40
C PHE A 437 32.50 -12.52 11.75
N ASP A 438 31.42 -13.21 12.12
CA ASP A 438 30.07 -12.97 11.64
C ASP A 438 29.29 -12.06 12.64
N GLY A 439 29.94 -11.71 13.75
CA GLY A 439 29.42 -10.87 14.82
C GLY A 439 28.49 -11.64 15.77
N ASP A 440 28.60 -12.96 15.79
CA ASP A 440 27.79 -13.82 16.65
C ASP A 440 28.14 -13.66 18.13
N ALA A 441 27.11 -13.78 18.98
CA ALA A 441 27.30 -13.84 20.42
C ALA A 441 28.02 -15.14 20.82
N LEU A 442 29.00 -15.04 21.72
CA LEU A 442 29.84 -16.17 22.12
C LEU A 442 29.51 -16.72 23.50
N THR A 443 29.62 -18.04 23.61
CA THR A 443 29.63 -18.76 24.88
C THR A 443 31.01 -19.34 25.16
N TYR A 444 31.40 -19.40 26.44
CA TYR A 444 32.77 -19.73 26.85
C TYR A 444 32.81 -20.90 27.83
N THR A 445 33.72 -21.84 27.59
CA THR A 445 34.04 -22.92 28.53
C THR A 445 35.55 -23.00 28.75
N TRP A 446 35.95 -23.12 30.01
CA TRP A 446 37.33 -23.25 30.46
C TRP A 446 37.59 -24.66 30.98
N ASP A 447 38.70 -25.26 30.56
CA ASP A 447 39.33 -26.42 31.20
C ASP A 447 40.65 -25.97 31.78
N PHE A 448 40.84 -26.04 33.10
CA PHE A 448 42.02 -25.51 33.77
C PHE A 448 43.25 -26.41 33.66
N GLY A 449 43.12 -27.61 33.07
CA GLY A 449 44.22 -28.56 32.87
C GLY A 449 44.56 -29.39 34.11
N ASP A 450 43.82 -29.23 35.21
CA ASP A 450 43.94 -30.02 36.44
C ASP A 450 42.72 -30.93 36.70
N GLY A 451 41.85 -31.06 35.70
CA GLY A 451 40.61 -31.84 35.76
C GLY A 451 39.38 -31.05 36.20
N THR A 452 39.50 -29.74 36.42
CA THR A 452 38.37 -28.85 36.74
C THR A 452 38.04 -27.91 35.59
N THR A 453 36.79 -27.45 35.53
CA THR A 453 36.26 -26.60 34.45
C THR A 453 35.43 -25.43 34.99
N ALA A 454 35.25 -24.41 34.16
CA ALA A 454 34.34 -23.29 34.43
C ALA A 454 33.67 -22.80 33.14
N THR A 455 32.70 -21.90 33.26
CA THR A 455 32.08 -21.22 32.12
C THR A 455 32.04 -19.71 32.36
N GLY A 456 31.91 -18.94 31.28
CA GLY A 456 31.84 -17.48 31.33
C GLY A 456 33.08 -16.79 30.76
N ALA A 457 32.92 -15.53 30.37
CA ALA A 457 33.98 -14.72 29.78
C ALA A 457 35.15 -14.50 30.74
N THR A 458 34.89 -14.44 32.05
CA THR A 458 35.92 -14.39 33.08
C THR A 458 35.81 -15.61 33.99
N ALA A 459 36.94 -16.15 34.44
CA ALA A 459 36.97 -17.21 35.42
C ALA A 459 38.13 -17.02 36.42
N SER A 460 38.00 -17.56 37.62
CA SER A 460 39.07 -17.56 38.62
C SER A 460 39.24 -18.98 39.13
N HIS A 461 40.49 -19.47 39.18
CA HIS A 461 40.78 -20.82 39.63
C HIS A 461 42.00 -20.87 40.54
N LYS A 462 41.94 -21.71 41.57
CA LYS A 462 43.04 -21.90 42.51
C LYS A 462 43.73 -23.24 42.25
N TYR A 463 45.01 -23.18 41.90
CA TYR A 463 45.79 -24.36 41.58
C TYR A 463 46.48 -24.98 42.81
N ALA A 464 46.64 -26.31 42.78
CA ALA A 464 47.48 -27.03 43.72
C ALA A 464 48.98 -26.79 43.45
N THR A 465 49.85 -27.22 44.37
CA THR A 465 51.30 -27.17 44.14
C THR A 465 51.67 -28.01 42.92
N GLY A 466 52.22 -27.39 41.88
CA GLY A 466 52.68 -28.06 40.66
C GLY A 466 53.55 -27.11 39.83
N PRO A 467 54.42 -27.63 38.95
CA PRO A 467 55.38 -26.81 38.21
C PRO A 467 54.72 -26.00 37.08
N SER A 468 53.66 -26.51 36.44
CA SER A 468 52.92 -25.79 35.37
C SER A 468 51.61 -26.51 35.02
N PHE A 469 50.61 -25.76 34.55
CA PHE A 469 49.36 -26.27 33.98
C PHE A 469 49.10 -25.61 32.62
N THR A 470 48.13 -26.13 31.87
CA THR A 470 47.67 -25.53 30.61
C THR A 470 46.16 -25.40 30.65
N ALA A 471 45.68 -24.18 30.77
CA ALA A 471 44.25 -23.90 30.67
C ALA A 471 43.84 -23.81 29.20
N THR A 472 42.67 -24.35 28.85
CA THR A 472 42.09 -24.30 27.50
C THR A 472 40.77 -23.55 27.53
N LEU A 473 40.66 -22.50 26.71
CA LEU A 473 39.42 -21.80 26.43
C LEU A 473 38.78 -22.40 25.17
N THR A 474 37.47 -22.63 25.22
CA THR A 474 36.63 -22.85 24.02
C THR A 474 35.58 -21.75 23.94
N ALA A 475 35.56 -21.00 22.85
CA ALA A 475 34.50 -20.07 22.48
C ALA A 475 33.60 -20.74 21.44
N GLN A 476 32.27 -20.62 21.57
CA GLN A 476 31.30 -21.20 20.65
C GLN A 476 30.27 -20.15 20.20
N ASP A 477 30.03 -20.07 18.89
CA ASP A 477 29.04 -19.18 18.27
C ASP A 477 27.62 -19.75 18.33
N SER A 478 26.66 -18.99 17.80
CA SER A 478 25.23 -19.34 17.82
C SER A 478 24.87 -20.46 16.83
N LEU A 479 25.69 -20.64 15.79
CA LEU A 479 25.55 -21.66 14.76
C LEU A 479 26.32 -22.96 15.07
N GLY A 480 26.97 -23.00 16.25
CA GLY A 480 27.63 -24.14 16.83
C GLY A 480 29.12 -24.29 16.50
N ALA A 481 29.72 -23.40 15.70
CA ALA A 481 31.15 -23.45 15.42
C ALA A 481 31.97 -23.00 16.64
N LYS A 482 33.20 -23.52 16.75
CA LYS A 482 34.03 -23.40 17.95
C LYS A 482 35.45 -22.95 17.62
N GLY A 483 35.96 -22.02 18.42
CA GLY A 483 37.36 -21.66 18.49
C GLY A 483 37.97 -22.10 19.82
N THR A 484 39.25 -22.47 19.81
CA THR A 484 39.97 -22.81 21.04
C THR A 484 41.33 -22.11 21.13
N THR A 485 41.76 -21.81 22.35
CA THR A 485 43.12 -21.32 22.63
C THR A 485 43.60 -21.83 23.98
N THR A 486 44.91 -21.82 24.21
CA THR A 486 45.53 -22.31 25.45
C THR A 486 46.36 -21.24 26.15
N VAL A 487 46.40 -21.31 27.48
CA VAL A 487 47.17 -20.42 28.35
C VAL A 487 48.09 -21.27 29.21
N ALA A 488 49.39 -20.97 29.17
CA ALA A 488 50.36 -21.56 30.09
C ALA A 488 50.19 -20.95 31.47
N VAL A 489 50.10 -21.79 32.49
CA VAL A 489 49.84 -21.36 33.87
C VAL A 489 50.97 -21.83 34.76
N ALA A 490 51.65 -20.88 35.41
CA ALA A 490 52.66 -21.14 36.43
C ALA A 490 52.15 -20.56 37.76
N PRO A 491 51.49 -21.34 38.64
CA PRO A 491 50.78 -20.81 39.82
C PRO A 491 51.68 -20.15 40.87
N GLY A 492 53.00 -20.26 40.75
CA GLY A 492 53.98 -19.63 41.63
C GLY A 492 54.82 -18.54 40.96
N ASN A 493 54.47 -18.09 39.76
CA ASN A 493 55.16 -17.03 39.03
C ASN A 493 54.30 -15.77 38.98
N HIS A 494 54.90 -14.59 39.07
CA HIS A 494 54.17 -13.35 38.83
C HIS A 494 53.81 -13.23 37.35
N SER A 495 52.83 -12.38 37.06
CA SER A 495 52.50 -12.02 35.68
C SER A 495 53.29 -10.78 35.30
N SER A 496 53.89 -10.79 34.11
CA SER A 496 54.71 -9.68 33.66
C SER A 496 53.88 -8.40 33.47
N ASP A 497 54.42 -7.28 33.91
CA ASP A 497 53.88 -5.94 33.70
C ASP A 497 54.33 -5.42 32.33
N LEU A 498 53.44 -5.50 31.33
CA LEU A 498 53.64 -5.01 29.97
C LEU A 498 52.99 -3.63 29.81
N GLU A 499 53.77 -2.59 29.53
CA GLU A 499 53.28 -1.25 29.18
C GLU A 499 53.31 -1.04 27.66
N LEU A 500 52.25 -0.43 27.12
CA LEU A 500 52.08 -0.12 25.70
C LEU A 500 51.71 1.36 25.55
N SER A 501 52.50 2.11 24.77
CA SER A 501 52.23 3.50 24.42
C SER A 501 51.69 3.59 23.00
N THR A 502 50.53 4.23 22.84
CA THR A 502 49.76 4.24 21.60
C THR A 502 49.43 5.66 21.13
N PRO A 503 49.30 5.90 19.81
CA PRO A 503 48.78 7.14 19.28
C PRO A 503 47.26 7.25 19.50
N ASP A 504 46.78 8.47 19.74
CA ASP A 504 45.35 8.80 19.91
C ASP A 504 44.83 9.55 18.67
N LYS A 505 44.75 8.84 17.54
CA LYS A 505 44.23 9.36 16.26
C LYS A 505 43.82 8.24 15.31
N THR A 506 43.11 8.62 14.25
CA THR A 506 42.82 7.77 13.09
C THR A 506 43.81 8.03 11.94
N PHE A 507 43.89 7.09 11.00
CA PHE A 507 44.94 7.07 9.96
C PHE A 507 44.35 7.06 8.55
N ALA A 508 44.91 7.88 7.66
CA ALA A 508 44.68 7.73 6.22
C ALA A 508 45.57 6.62 5.65
N VAL A 509 45.21 6.07 4.48
CA VAL A 509 46.05 5.10 3.77
C VAL A 509 47.46 5.67 3.56
N GLY A 510 48.47 4.89 3.93
CA GLY A 510 49.89 5.24 3.87
C GLY A 510 50.43 6.00 5.07
N GLU A 511 49.59 6.48 6.00
CA GLU A 511 50.04 7.20 7.19
C GLU A 511 50.70 6.23 8.20
N PRO A 512 51.88 6.52 8.77
CA PRO A 512 52.56 5.58 9.67
C PRO A 512 51.87 5.46 11.05
N VAL A 513 51.61 4.22 11.45
CA VAL A 513 51.23 3.83 12.83
C VAL A 513 52.51 3.52 13.61
N SER A 514 52.81 4.31 14.64
CA SER A 514 54.02 4.15 15.47
C SER A 514 53.68 3.82 16.93
N LEU A 515 54.26 2.74 17.46
CA LEU A 515 53.98 2.19 18.79
C LEU A 515 55.27 1.90 19.57
N THR A 516 55.21 1.94 20.90
CA THR A 516 56.31 1.48 21.76
C THR A 516 55.79 0.66 22.94
N ALA A 517 56.56 -0.33 23.38
CA ALA A 517 56.22 -1.17 24.52
C ALA A 517 57.45 -1.59 25.33
N THR A 518 57.25 -1.76 26.63
CA THR A 518 58.26 -2.22 27.60
C THR A 518 57.61 -3.19 28.57
N ALA A 519 58.34 -4.21 29.03
CA ALA A 519 57.82 -5.13 30.02
C ALA A 519 58.83 -5.47 31.10
N THR A 520 58.33 -5.67 32.31
CA THR A 520 59.10 -6.17 33.45
C THR A 520 58.37 -7.27 34.17
N ASP A 521 59.12 -8.20 34.73
CA ASP A 521 58.64 -9.30 35.54
C ASP A 521 59.43 -9.35 36.85
N GLU A 522 58.81 -9.76 37.96
CA GLU A 522 59.47 -9.75 39.27
C GLU A 522 60.59 -10.80 39.35
N GLU A 523 60.41 -11.96 38.70
CA GLU A 523 61.39 -13.02 38.63
C GLU A 523 62.46 -12.78 37.55
N ASP A 524 62.08 -12.21 36.40
CA ASP A 524 62.94 -12.12 35.21
C ASP A 524 63.50 -10.73 34.88
N GLY A 525 63.03 -9.67 35.53
CA GLY A 525 63.42 -8.30 35.21
C GLY A 525 62.88 -7.84 33.85
N THR A 526 63.67 -7.15 33.03
CA THR A 526 63.20 -6.63 31.73
C THR A 526 63.06 -7.74 30.70
N LEU A 527 61.87 -7.84 30.09
CA LEU A 527 61.57 -8.85 29.08
C LEU A 527 61.59 -8.28 27.65
N PRO A 528 62.07 -9.05 26.66
CA PRO A 528 62.04 -8.64 25.26
C PRO A 528 60.62 -8.66 24.70
N VAL A 529 60.20 -7.56 24.07
CA VAL A 529 58.89 -7.46 23.41
C VAL A 529 58.97 -8.02 21.99
N THR A 530 57.98 -8.84 21.66
CA THR A 530 57.69 -9.29 20.29
C THR A 530 56.39 -8.66 19.82
N TRP A 531 56.28 -8.35 18.54
CA TRP A 531 55.11 -7.73 17.93
C TRP A 531 54.55 -8.62 16.84
N THR A 532 53.22 -8.69 16.77
CA THR A 532 52.50 -9.14 15.58
C THR A 532 51.63 -8.01 15.08
N SER A 533 51.50 -7.92 13.76
CA SER A 533 50.55 -7.02 13.10
C SER A 533 49.54 -7.84 12.29
N LEU A 534 48.31 -7.36 12.27
CA LEU A 534 47.19 -8.06 11.66
C LEU A 534 46.29 -7.02 11.01
N ILE A 535 46.01 -7.20 9.72
CA ILE A 535 44.97 -6.45 9.03
C ILE A 535 43.68 -7.24 9.17
N ARG A 536 42.63 -6.61 9.69
CA ARG A 536 41.32 -7.23 9.77
C ARG A 536 40.36 -6.53 8.83
N HIS A 537 39.76 -7.31 7.94
CA HIS A 537 38.77 -6.90 6.96
C HIS A 537 37.41 -7.46 7.37
N CYS A 538 36.45 -6.61 7.73
CA CYS A 538 35.09 -6.93 8.19
C CYS A 538 34.02 -6.32 7.27
N PRO A 539 33.85 -6.82 6.03
CA PRO A 539 32.85 -6.28 5.13
C PRO A 539 31.44 -6.61 5.66
N ASP A 540 30.66 -5.58 5.99
CA ASP A 540 29.25 -5.57 6.35
C ASP A 540 28.68 -6.83 7.03
N LEU A 541 29.01 -6.99 8.32
CA LEU A 541 28.30 -7.86 9.27
C LEU A 541 28.11 -9.33 8.84
N GLY A 542 29.06 -9.98 8.16
CA GLY A 542 28.84 -11.40 7.82
C GLY A 542 30.02 -12.31 7.53
N ALA A 543 31.25 -11.81 7.46
CA ALA A 543 32.46 -12.64 7.50
C ALA A 543 33.68 -11.73 7.52
N CYS A 544 34.18 -11.35 8.71
CA CYS A 544 35.53 -10.81 8.72
C CYS A 544 36.57 -11.89 8.43
N HIS A 545 37.69 -11.48 7.87
CA HIS A 545 38.89 -12.30 7.79
C HIS A 545 40.11 -11.45 8.12
N VAL A 546 41.24 -12.13 8.34
CA VAL A 546 42.47 -11.48 8.77
C VAL A 546 43.62 -11.83 7.85
N HIS A 547 44.44 -10.83 7.56
CA HIS A 547 45.74 -11.01 6.94
C HIS A 547 46.79 -10.79 8.03
N PRO A 548 47.41 -11.86 8.56
CA PRO A 548 48.56 -11.71 9.43
C PRO A 548 49.74 -11.17 8.62
N ASP A 549 50.46 -10.20 9.17
CA ASP A 549 51.61 -9.57 8.53
C ASP A 549 52.87 -9.74 9.41
N ASP A 550 54.03 -9.29 8.91
CA ASP A 550 55.34 -9.56 9.51
C ASP A 550 55.43 -9.16 10.99
N GLY A 551 56.13 -10.00 11.77
CA GLY A 551 56.42 -9.75 13.18
C GLY A 551 57.69 -8.93 13.38
N ALA A 552 57.74 -8.16 14.48
CA ALA A 552 58.94 -7.40 14.85
C ALA A 552 59.39 -7.75 16.28
N THR A 553 60.64 -7.40 16.63
CA THR A 553 61.15 -7.54 17.99
C THR A 553 61.80 -6.23 18.43
N GLY A 554 61.69 -5.91 19.72
CA GLY A 554 62.23 -4.70 20.30
C GLY A 554 61.17 -3.71 20.80
N PRO A 555 61.60 -2.57 21.37
CA PRO A 555 60.74 -1.68 22.12
C PRO A 555 59.81 -0.80 21.27
N SER A 556 59.92 -0.83 19.93
CA SER A 556 59.17 0.06 19.04
C SER A 556 58.78 -0.62 17.72
N LEU A 557 57.63 -0.24 17.17
CA LEU A 557 57.11 -0.67 15.87
C LEU A 557 56.61 0.54 15.07
N SER A 558 56.85 0.57 13.75
CA SER A 558 56.26 1.57 12.86
C SER A 558 55.88 0.94 11.52
N VAL A 559 54.59 0.97 11.16
CA VAL A 559 54.05 0.35 9.95
C VAL A 559 53.09 1.33 9.25
N PRO A 560 53.15 1.53 7.92
CA PRO A 560 52.18 2.35 7.21
C PRO A 560 50.77 1.74 7.31
N PHE A 561 49.77 2.58 7.54
CA PHE A 561 48.38 2.15 7.51
C PHE A 561 48.00 1.71 6.09
N THR A 562 47.40 0.54 5.94
CA THR A 562 47.12 -0.03 4.62
C THR A 562 45.77 0.41 4.05
N ASP A 563 45.66 0.29 2.73
CA ASP A 563 44.41 0.34 1.96
C ASP A 563 43.53 -0.86 2.32
N HIS A 564 42.34 -0.60 2.88
CA HIS A 564 41.14 -1.41 2.65
C HIS A 564 39.88 -0.64 3.11
N THR A 565 38.75 -1.09 2.59
CA THR A 565 37.44 -0.44 2.59
C THR A 565 36.78 -0.31 3.97
N ASP A 566 37.14 -1.22 4.88
CA ASP A 566 36.56 -1.44 6.22
C ASP A 566 37.61 -2.02 7.18
N SER A 567 38.90 -1.88 6.83
CA SER A 567 39.98 -2.49 7.57
C SER A 567 40.45 -1.66 8.75
N ARG A 568 40.75 -2.37 9.83
CA ARG A 568 41.57 -1.86 10.94
C ARG A 568 42.84 -2.69 11.05
N MET A 569 43.90 -2.08 11.55
CA MET A 569 45.14 -2.79 11.83
C MET A 569 45.26 -3.04 13.34
N GLU A 570 45.53 -4.26 13.72
CA GLU A 570 45.72 -4.69 15.10
C GLU A 570 47.19 -5.02 15.33
N PHE A 571 47.78 -4.43 16.37
CA PHE A 571 49.18 -4.59 16.71
C PHE A 571 49.28 -5.15 18.12
N THR A 572 49.81 -6.37 18.27
CA THR A 572 49.90 -7.04 19.58
C THR A 572 51.34 -7.12 20.03
N ALA A 573 51.68 -6.39 21.10
CA ALA A 573 52.90 -6.59 21.86
C ALA A 573 52.73 -7.83 22.73
N THR A 574 53.68 -8.77 22.70
CA THR A 574 53.70 -9.98 23.51
C THR A 574 55.05 -10.17 24.15
N VAL A 575 55.04 -10.54 25.44
CA VAL A 575 56.21 -11.00 26.19
C VAL A 575 55.98 -12.41 26.69
N THR A 576 57.06 -13.14 26.90
CA THR A 576 57.04 -14.48 27.49
C THR A 576 58.15 -14.51 28.53
N ASP A 577 57.77 -14.83 29.76
CA ASP A 577 58.71 -14.98 30.87
C ASP A 577 59.43 -16.34 30.81
N SER A 578 60.36 -16.58 31.74
CA SER A 578 61.12 -17.82 31.81
C SER A 578 60.30 -19.04 32.25
N ALA A 579 59.13 -18.82 32.89
CA ALA A 579 58.15 -19.85 33.25
C ALA A 579 57.21 -20.21 32.08
N GLY A 580 57.29 -19.48 30.96
CA GLY A 580 56.48 -19.67 29.77
C GLY A 580 55.11 -18.98 29.82
N VAL A 581 54.83 -18.16 30.84
CA VAL A 581 53.61 -17.36 30.92
C VAL A 581 53.74 -16.16 29.98
N LYS A 582 52.64 -15.81 29.32
CA LYS A 582 52.60 -14.73 28.33
C LYS A 582 51.76 -13.57 28.83
N ALA A 583 52.26 -12.36 28.64
CA ALA A 583 51.47 -11.13 28.74
C ALA A 583 51.43 -10.46 27.37
N SER A 584 50.25 -9.99 26.96
CA SER A 584 50.04 -9.33 25.67
C SER A 584 49.15 -8.10 25.80
N LYS A 585 49.43 -7.06 25.00
CA LYS A 585 48.57 -5.88 24.84
C LYS A 585 48.40 -5.58 23.35
N THR A 586 47.17 -5.31 22.94
CA THR A 586 46.82 -5.03 21.54
C THR A 586 46.39 -3.57 21.38
N TYR A 587 46.95 -2.88 20.38
CA TYR A 587 46.45 -1.60 19.89
C TYR A 587 45.72 -1.79 18.56
N VAL A 588 44.60 -1.09 18.40
CA VAL A 588 43.80 -1.12 17.17
C VAL A 588 43.89 0.26 16.50
N ALA A 589 44.58 0.32 15.37
CA ALA A 589 44.63 1.52 14.54
C ALA A 589 43.35 1.57 13.69
N MET A 590 42.57 2.64 13.87
CA MET A 590 41.32 2.86 13.15
C MET A 590 41.52 3.75 11.91
N PRO A 591 40.83 3.47 10.80
CA PRO A 591 40.91 4.29 9.61
C PRO A 591 40.31 5.68 9.85
N ARG A 592 40.84 6.70 9.18
CA ARG A 592 40.19 8.00 9.02
C ARG A 592 39.22 7.89 7.86
N GLN A 593 37.94 8.07 8.13
CA GLN A 593 36.89 7.86 7.13
C GLN A 593 36.20 9.17 6.77
N HIS A 594 35.70 9.23 5.53
CA HIS A 594 34.84 10.28 5.01
C HIS A 594 33.62 9.66 4.36
N ARG A 595 32.51 10.39 4.29
CA ARG A 595 31.29 9.91 3.66
C ARG A 595 31.41 10.01 2.14
N LEU A 596 31.27 8.88 1.45
CA LEU A 596 31.01 8.83 0.02
C LEU A 596 29.50 8.66 -0.18
N THR A 597 28.90 9.52 -1.01
CA THR A 597 27.49 9.46 -1.36
C THR A 597 27.33 9.45 -2.87
N LEU A 598 26.62 8.45 -3.39
CA LEU A 598 26.21 8.36 -4.78
C LEU A 598 24.78 8.88 -4.89
N VAL A 599 24.56 9.87 -5.75
CA VAL A 599 23.23 10.38 -6.09
C VAL A 599 23.02 10.28 -7.58
N SER A 600 21.77 10.34 -8.03
CA SER A 600 21.45 10.31 -9.46
C SER A 600 20.42 11.38 -9.78
N ALA A 601 20.57 12.00 -10.94
CA ALA A 601 19.62 12.97 -11.47
C ALA A 601 18.23 12.36 -11.75
N GLN A 602 18.15 11.03 -11.91
CA GLN A 602 16.92 10.25 -11.98
C GLN A 602 17.01 9.08 -10.98
N PRO A 603 15.93 8.68 -10.28
CA PRO A 603 15.98 7.53 -9.39
C PRO A 603 16.57 6.31 -10.09
N ALA A 604 17.67 5.78 -9.57
CA ALA A 604 18.41 4.67 -10.15
C ALA A 604 19.15 3.92 -9.04
N ALA A 605 19.39 2.62 -9.25
CA ALA A 605 20.26 1.86 -8.36
C ALA A 605 21.71 2.32 -8.59
N LEU A 606 22.32 2.82 -7.53
CA LEU A 606 23.73 3.17 -7.45
C LEU A 606 24.37 2.32 -6.37
N SER A 607 25.61 1.93 -6.59
CA SER A 607 26.24 0.93 -5.74
C SER A 607 27.72 1.20 -5.58
N ILE A 608 28.18 1.14 -4.34
CA ILE A 608 29.58 0.98 -3.93
C ILE A 608 29.74 -0.52 -3.65
N PRO A 609 30.19 -1.34 -4.62
CA PRO A 609 30.07 -2.80 -4.50
C PRO A 609 30.87 -3.40 -3.34
N SER A 610 31.97 -2.77 -2.95
CA SER A 610 32.78 -3.19 -1.80
C SER A 610 32.09 -2.95 -0.45
N GLU A 611 31.13 -2.03 -0.39
CA GLU A 611 30.38 -1.65 0.82
C GLU A 611 28.98 -2.29 0.78
N GLY A 612 28.91 -3.59 0.50
CA GLY A 612 27.63 -4.31 0.43
C GLY A 612 26.69 -3.84 -0.69
N GLY A 613 27.19 -3.01 -1.60
CA GLY A 613 26.45 -2.44 -2.71
C GLY A 613 25.57 -1.24 -2.38
N VAL A 614 25.77 -0.59 -1.23
CA VAL A 614 25.03 0.62 -0.82
C VAL A 614 25.36 1.84 -1.67
N SER A 615 24.52 2.88 -1.60
CA SER A 615 24.74 4.16 -2.29
C SER A 615 25.43 5.22 -1.42
N SER A 616 25.59 4.97 -0.12
CA SER A 616 26.43 5.82 0.74
C SER A 616 27.08 5.00 1.85
N ALA A 617 28.38 5.24 2.08
CA ALA A 617 29.16 4.56 3.10
C ALA A 617 30.25 5.48 3.67
N MET A 618 30.72 5.18 4.87
CA MET A 618 31.95 5.76 5.41
C MET A 618 33.14 5.00 4.84
N VAL A 619 34.00 5.68 4.09
CA VAL A 619 35.10 5.07 3.34
C VAL A 619 36.45 5.67 3.75
N THR A 620 37.49 4.84 3.78
CA THR A 620 38.82 5.23 4.25
C THR A 620 39.48 6.28 3.34
N GLU A 621 40.00 7.36 3.94
CA GLU A 621 40.77 8.41 3.24
C GLU A 621 41.98 7.79 2.51
N GLY A 622 42.12 8.07 1.22
CA GLY A 622 43.22 7.57 0.37
C GLY A 622 43.01 6.16 -0.20
N ALA A 623 41.96 5.43 0.20
CA ALA A 623 41.61 4.14 -0.41
C ALA A 623 40.88 4.35 -1.75
N THR A 624 40.90 3.32 -2.60
CA THR A 624 40.28 3.35 -3.94
C THR A 624 39.03 2.46 -3.98
N PHE A 625 37.93 2.98 -4.54
CA PHE A 625 36.63 2.33 -4.60
C PHE A 625 36.08 2.34 -6.00
N ASP A 626 35.50 1.21 -6.41
CA ASP A 626 34.62 1.18 -7.57
C ASP A 626 33.23 1.67 -7.18
N VAL A 627 32.68 2.58 -7.97
CA VAL A 627 31.29 2.99 -7.91
C VAL A 627 30.61 2.59 -9.21
N THR A 628 29.36 2.16 -9.11
CA THR A 628 28.58 1.69 -10.26
C THR A 628 27.21 2.32 -10.27
N ALA A 629 26.72 2.61 -11.48
CA ALA A 629 25.38 3.07 -11.75
C ALA A 629 24.66 2.04 -12.63
N ALA A 630 23.39 1.76 -12.33
CA ALA A 630 22.60 0.85 -13.15
C ALA A 630 22.47 1.39 -14.59
N PRO A 631 22.48 0.54 -15.63
CA PRO A 631 22.35 0.99 -17.02
C PRO A 631 20.99 1.64 -17.30
N LEU A 632 19.97 1.29 -16.51
CA LEU A 632 18.63 1.88 -16.53
C LEU A 632 18.29 2.45 -15.15
N GLY A 633 17.53 3.55 -15.14
CA GLY A 633 16.91 4.08 -13.93
C GLY A 633 15.83 3.13 -13.39
N SER A 634 15.37 3.41 -12.17
CA SER A 634 14.32 2.64 -11.49
C SER A 634 12.97 2.67 -12.21
N ASP A 635 12.78 3.64 -13.11
CA ASP A 635 11.64 3.74 -14.02
C ASP A 635 11.67 2.70 -15.16
N GLY A 636 12.78 1.96 -15.31
CA GLY A 636 13.01 0.96 -16.35
C GLY A 636 13.25 1.53 -17.75
N ALA A 637 13.35 2.86 -17.90
CA ALA A 637 13.42 3.52 -19.21
C ALA A 637 14.52 4.59 -19.32
N SER A 638 14.79 5.33 -18.25
CA SER A 638 15.87 6.32 -18.21
C SER A 638 17.22 5.63 -18.39
N LYS A 639 18.07 6.09 -19.31
CA LYS A 639 19.35 5.44 -19.62
C LYS A 639 20.52 6.23 -19.06
N PHE A 640 21.47 5.52 -18.44
CA PHE A 640 22.70 6.14 -17.95
C PHE A 640 23.48 6.80 -19.09
N THR A 641 24.01 8.00 -18.83
CA THR A 641 24.76 8.81 -19.80
C THR A 641 26.17 9.17 -19.36
N GLY A 642 26.47 9.08 -18.06
CA GLY A 642 27.78 9.38 -17.50
C GLY A 642 27.70 9.91 -16.07
N TRP A 643 28.83 9.94 -15.37
CA TRP A 643 28.97 10.62 -14.09
C TRP A 643 29.22 12.11 -14.31
N GLN A 644 28.62 12.97 -13.48
CA GLN A 644 28.91 14.40 -13.48
C GLN A 644 30.38 14.62 -13.18
N ASP A 645 31.06 15.39 -14.04
CA ASP A 645 32.51 15.64 -14.00
C ASP A 645 33.39 14.37 -14.00
N GLY A 646 32.81 13.23 -14.40
CA GLY A 646 33.43 11.91 -14.40
C GLY A 646 33.33 11.19 -15.75
N PRO A 647 33.54 9.86 -15.79
CA PRO A 647 33.51 9.09 -17.02
C PRO A 647 32.09 8.81 -17.53
N ALA A 648 31.98 8.53 -18.83
CA ALA A 648 30.75 8.08 -19.47
C ALA A 648 30.44 6.58 -19.24
N THR A 649 31.31 5.86 -18.53
CA THR A 649 31.11 4.46 -18.18
C THR A 649 30.31 4.35 -16.88
N ALA A 650 29.42 3.35 -16.82
CA ALA A 650 28.59 3.08 -15.64
C ALA A 650 29.41 2.75 -14.39
N SER A 651 30.61 2.18 -14.58
CA SER A 651 31.59 1.94 -13.53
C SER A 651 32.67 3.02 -13.52
N TRP A 652 33.06 3.47 -12.33
CA TRP A 652 34.12 4.44 -12.11
C TRP A 652 34.92 4.07 -10.85
N SER A 653 36.25 3.93 -10.99
CA SER A 653 37.15 3.76 -9.85
C SER A 653 37.63 5.12 -9.35
N ILE A 654 37.41 5.43 -8.07
CA ILE A 654 37.74 6.71 -7.43
C ILE A 654 38.63 6.53 -6.20
N THR A 655 39.54 7.46 -5.95
CA THR A 655 40.31 7.52 -4.70
C THR A 655 39.67 8.54 -3.76
N VAL A 656 39.41 8.13 -2.53
CA VAL A 656 38.73 8.96 -1.51
C VAL A 656 39.65 10.10 -1.06
N GLY A 657 39.14 11.32 -1.13
CA GLY A 657 39.83 12.52 -0.66
C GLY A 657 39.75 12.73 0.85
N ALA A 658 40.26 13.86 1.32
CA ALA A 658 40.27 14.24 2.74
C ALA A 658 38.97 14.91 3.23
N SER A 659 37.85 14.67 2.54
CA SER A 659 36.54 15.23 2.88
C SER A 659 35.41 14.39 2.29
N ASP A 660 34.21 14.52 2.86
CA ASP A 660 32.99 13.94 2.31
C ASP A 660 32.80 14.31 0.83
N THR A 661 32.37 13.33 0.03
CA THR A 661 32.29 13.43 -1.43
C THR A 661 30.93 12.95 -1.92
N THR A 662 30.31 13.71 -2.82
CA THR A 662 29.08 13.30 -3.50
C THR A 662 29.33 13.16 -5.00
N LEU A 663 29.03 11.99 -5.58
CA LEU A 663 29.10 11.73 -7.01
C LEU A 663 27.70 11.64 -7.60
N THR A 664 27.46 12.32 -8.72
CA THR A 664 26.14 12.37 -9.37
C THR A 664 26.13 11.58 -10.68
N ALA A 665 25.30 10.56 -10.79
CA ALA A 665 25.05 9.84 -12.04
C ALA A 665 23.98 10.57 -12.88
N ASN A 666 24.23 10.71 -14.19
CA ASN A 666 23.32 11.37 -15.13
C ASN A 666 22.58 10.35 -15.99
N TYR A 667 21.28 10.56 -16.18
CA TYR A 667 20.42 9.72 -17.01
C TYR A 667 19.64 10.57 -18.01
N ALA A 668 19.48 10.05 -19.23
CA ALA A 668 18.55 10.59 -20.23
C ALA A 668 17.19 9.93 -20.07
N THR A 669 16.15 10.72 -19.80
CA THR A 669 14.78 10.22 -19.64
C THR A 669 14.25 9.62 -20.94
N ALA A 670 13.14 8.88 -20.88
CA ALA A 670 12.50 8.38 -22.09
C ALA A 670 12.11 9.52 -23.06
N ILE A 671 11.69 10.67 -22.52
CA ILE A 671 11.38 11.88 -23.29
C ILE A 671 12.63 12.42 -23.98
N ASP A 672 13.75 12.55 -23.26
CA ASP A 672 15.04 12.98 -23.84
C ASP A 672 15.49 12.06 -24.97
N GLN A 673 15.38 10.75 -24.75
CA GLN A 673 15.75 9.74 -25.73
C GLN A 673 14.92 9.85 -27.01
N ARG A 674 13.58 9.91 -26.92
CA ARG A 674 12.70 10.03 -28.10
C ARG A 674 12.95 11.35 -28.83
N TYR A 675 13.01 12.46 -28.08
CA TYR A 675 13.27 13.78 -28.64
C TYR A 675 14.62 13.84 -29.37
N ALA A 676 15.68 13.24 -28.84
CA ALA A 676 16.98 13.16 -29.51
C ALA A 676 16.99 12.22 -30.73
N ALA A 677 16.24 11.11 -30.68
CA ALA A 677 16.21 10.12 -31.75
C ALA A 677 15.38 10.54 -32.98
N GLU A 678 14.37 11.39 -32.82
CA GLU A 678 13.38 11.70 -33.87
C GLU A 678 13.46 13.18 -34.35
N PRO A 679 14.20 13.50 -35.44
CA PRO A 679 14.29 14.86 -35.97
C PRO A 679 12.94 15.47 -36.38
N ALA A 680 12.01 14.64 -36.89
CA ALA A 680 10.67 15.07 -37.27
C ALA A 680 9.85 15.50 -36.05
N LEU A 681 9.92 14.74 -34.95
CA LEU A 681 9.27 15.10 -33.69
C LEU A 681 9.82 16.43 -33.15
N ARG A 682 11.14 16.64 -33.16
CA ARG A 682 11.73 17.92 -32.72
C ARG A 682 11.22 19.11 -33.52
N THR A 683 11.07 18.93 -34.83
CA THR A 683 10.51 19.97 -35.71
C THR A 683 9.05 20.22 -35.38
N LEU A 684 8.29 19.17 -35.07
CA LEU A 684 6.87 19.25 -34.71
C LEU A 684 6.63 19.96 -33.37
N VAL A 685 7.32 19.55 -32.31
CA VAL A 685 7.07 20.03 -30.94
C VAL A 685 7.84 21.30 -30.59
N GLY A 686 8.96 21.57 -31.28
CA GLY A 686 9.83 22.71 -31.04
C GLY A 686 10.81 22.50 -29.88
N ALA A 687 11.43 23.57 -29.39
CA ALA A 687 12.35 23.52 -28.26
C ALA A 687 11.60 23.36 -26.93
N ALA A 688 12.25 22.71 -25.94
CA ALA A 688 11.71 22.60 -24.58
C ALA A 688 11.59 24.00 -23.95
N THR A 689 10.47 24.25 -23.25
CA THR A 689 10.20 25.54 -22.59
C THR A 689 10.32 25.47 -21.08
N GLY A 690 10.62 24.28 -20.53
CA GLY A 690 10.80 24.04 -19.10
C GLY A 690 11.41 22.66 -18.83
N PRO A 691 11.74 22.35 -17.56
CA PRO A 691 12.22 21.04 -17.16
C PRO A 691 11.15 19.96 -17.32
N GLU A 692 11.57 18.70 -17.31
CA GLU A 692 10.63 17.58 -17.13
C GLU A 692 10.02 17.62 -15.73
N VAL A 693 8.74 17.31 -15.64
CA VAL A 693 7.98 17.22 -14.40
C VAL A 693 7.60 15.76 -14.19
N VAL A 694 7.86 15.26 -12.98
CA VAL A 694 7.43 13.94 -12.51
C VAL A 694 6.22 14.12 -11.61
N ASP A 695 5.12 13.45 -11.96
CA ASP A 695 3.82 13.60 -11.34
C ASP A 695 3.20 12.21 -11.15
N GLY A 696 3.51 11.60 -10.00
CA GLY A 696 3.24 10.18 -9.74
C GLY A 696 3.88 9.28 -10.81
N PRO A 697 3.13 8.40 -11.48
CA PRO A 697 3.65 7.53 -12.53
C PRO A 697 3.78 8.23 -13.90
N VAL A 698 3.42 9.51 -14.01
CA VAL A 698 3.40 10.27 -15.27
C VAL A 698 4.56 11.26 -15.29
N HIS A 699 5.38 11.18 -16.32
CA HIS A 699 6.40 12.19 -16.62
C HIS A 699 5.92 13.04 -17.78
N TYR A 700 6.17 14.35 -17.75
CA TYR A 700 5.89 15.20 -18.90
C TYR A 700 6.85 16.37 -19.02
N ARG A 701 7.06 16.85 -20.24
CA ARG A 701 7.84 18.06 -20.51
C ARG A 701 7.14 18.98 -21.50
N PRO A 702 7.00 20.28 -21.20
CA PRO A 702 6.45 21.25 -22.13
C PRO A 702 7.48 21.65 -23.20
N TYR A 703 7.00 21.75 -24.44
CA TYR A 703 7.73 22.24 -25.61
C TYR A 703 6.94 23.41 -26.24
N ALA A 704 7.58 24.14 -27.15
CA ALA A 704 7.00 25.36 -27.74
C ALA A 704 5.61 25.16 -28.39
N HIS A 705 5.33 23.96 -28.91
CA HIS A 705 4.08 23.68 -29.66
C HIS A 705 3.30 22.46 -29.15
N ALA A 706 3.84 21.72 -28.17
CA ALA A 706 3.25 20.49 -27.66
C ALA A 706 3.75 20.17 -26.25
N ARG A 707 3.23 19.10 -25.66
CA ARG A 707 3.77 18.47 -24.46
C ARG A 707 4.04 17.00 -24.76
N LEU A 708 5.23 16.52 -24.39
CA LEU A 708 5.54 15.09 -24.40
C LEU A 708 5.21 14.51 -23.04
N TYR A 709 4.51 13.38 -23.04
CA TYR A 709 4.16 12.60 -21.86
C TYR A 709 4.80 11.23 -21.94
N TRP A 710 5.22 10.69 -20.81
CA TRP A 710 5.72 9.33 -20.70
C TRP A 710 5.11 8.61 -19.50
N THR A 711 4.72 7.36 -19.73
CA THR A 711 4.54 6.35 -18.68
C THR A 711 5.14 5.04 -19.15
N VAL A 712 5.36 4.12 -18.21
CA VAL A 712 5.75 2.73 -18.54
C VAL A 712 4.71 2.07 -19.46
N ALA A 713 3.42 2.35 -19.28
CA ALA A 713 2.33 1.71 -20.02
C ALA A 713 2.18 2.25 -21.46
N THR A 714 2.32 3.56 -21.65
CA THR A 714 2.02 4.22 -22.92
C THR A 714 3.26 4.54 -23.76
N GLY A 715 4.44 4.55 -23.14
CA GLY A 715 5.65 5.10 -23.75
C GLY A 715 5.55 6.62 -23.91
N VAL A 716 6.47 7.21 -24.68
CA VAL A 716 6.44 8.66 -24.92
C VAL A 716 5.38 8.97 -25.97
N ARG A 717 4.44 9.88 -25.68
CA ARG A 717 3.39 10.35 -26.60
C ARG A 717 3.29 11.87 -26.58
N GLU A 718 3.04 12.48 -27.74
CA GLU A 718 2.80 13.93 -27.83
C GLU A 718 1.31 14.28 -27.90
N ILE A 719 1.02 15.46 -27.35
CA ILE A 719 -0.25 16.15 -27.50
C ILE A 719 0.03 17.63 -27.77
N GLY A 720 -0.56 18.17 -28.84
CA GLY A 720 -0.26 19.51 -29.35
C GLY A 720 -1.49 20.34 -29.69
N GLY A 721 -1.24 21.57 -30.13
CA GLY A 721 -2.25 22.46 -30.70
C GLY A 721 -3.50 22.67 -29.84
N GLN A 722 -4.67 22.64 -30.50
CA GLN A 722 -5.97 22.86 -29.85
C GLN A 722 -6.39 21.68 -28.96
N ILE A 723 -5.91 20.46 -29.24
CA ILE A 723 -6.18 19.29 -28.40
C ILE A 723 -5.43 19.43 -27.06
N LEU A 724 -4.18 19.92 -27.07
CA LEU A 724 -3.46 20.23 -25.84
C LEU A 724 -4.13 21.34 -25.04
N ALA A 725 -4.57 22.41 -25.70
CA ALA A 725 -5.26 23.52 -25.02
C ALA A 725 -6.51 23.03 -24.28
N GLU A 726 -7.32 22.21 -24.96
CA GLU A 726 -8.52 21.61 -24.37
C GLU A 726 -8.16 20.63 -23.24
N TYR A 727 -7.23 19.71 -23.49
CA TYR A 727 -6.77 18.73 -22.52
C TYR A 727 -6.33 19.38 -21.21
N LEU A 728 -5.54 20.46 -21.27
CA LEU A 728 -5.13 21.18 -20.06
C LEU A 728 -6.28 21.95 -19.40
N ALA A 729 -7.24 22.47 -20.17
CA ALA A 729 -8.39 23.20 -19.64
C ALA A 729 -9.33 22.31 -18.81
N ILE A 730 -9.44 21.03 -19.20
CA ILE A 730 -10.27 20.03 -18.52
C ILE A 730 -9.50 19.20 -17.47
N GLY A 731 -8.32 19.66 -17.04
CA GLY A 731 -7.54 19.04 -15.95
C GLY A 731 -6.37 18.16 -16.38
N GLY A 732 -6.21 17.90 -17.67
CA GLY A 732 -5.04 17.21 -18.23
C GLY A 732 -4.93 15.76 -17.77
N HIS A 733 -3.70 15.31 -17.54
CA HIS A 733 -3.42 13.92 -17.18
C HIS A 733 -3.94 13.54 -15.80
N GLN A 734 -4.20 14.53 -14.93
CA GLN A 734 -4.75 14.30 -13.60
C GLN A 734 -6.18 13.79 -13.64
N ASP A 735 -6.99 14.30 -14.57
CA ASP A 735 -8.40 13.93 -14.68
C ASP A 735 -8.63 12.92 -15.81
N TYR A 736 -7.91 13.03 -16.92
CA TYR A 736 -8.14 12.23 -18.14
C TYR A 736 -7.05 11.19 -18.43
N GLY A 737 -6.01 11.10 -17.59
CA GLY A 737 -4.88 10.20 -17.78
C GLY A 737 -3.98 10.58 -18.96
N PRO A 738 -2.74 10.06 -19.02
CA PRO A 738 -1.78 10.39 -20.06
C PRO A 738 -2.23 9.92 -21.46
N PRO A 739 -1.72 10.55 -22.54
CA PRO A 739 -1.99 10.13 -23.90
C PRO A 739 -1.45 8.72 -24.18
N VAL A 740 -2.26 7.92 -24.86
CA VAL A 740 -1.94 6.56 -25.35
C VAL A 740 -1.46 6.62 -26.80
N THR A 741 -1.94 7.61 -27.55
CA THR A 741 -1.51 7.89 -28.92
C THR A 741 -0.82 9.23 -29.02
N ASP A 742 0.06 9.32 -29.99
CA ASP A 742 0.50 10.56 -30.63
C ASP A 742 -0.73 11.28 -31.25
N GLU A 743 -0.62 12.58 -31.53
CA GLU A 743 -1.71 13.35 -32.12
C GLU A 743 -1.94 12.86 -33.56
N THR A 744 -3.03 12.13 -33.77
CA THR A 744 -3.23 11.31 -34.97
C THR A 744 -4.33 11.89 -35.87
N PRO A 745 -4.16 11.95 -37.20
CA PRO A 745 -5.24 12.31 -38.11
C PRO A 745 -6.42 11.34 -38.01
N THR A 746 -7.64 11.86 -38.07
CA THR A 746 -8.84 11.02 -38.09
C THR A 746 -8.91 10.22 -39.40
N PRO A 747 -9.48 9.00 -39.40
CA PRO A 747 -9.60 8.15 -40.59
C PRO A 747 -10.30 8.80 -41.80
N ASP A 748 -11.20 9.75 -41.58
CA ASP A 748 -11.87 10.52 -42.65
C ASP A 748 -11.02 11.69 -43.20
N GLY A 749 -9.87 11.98 -42.57
CA GLY A 749 -8.95 13.05 -42.95
C GLY A 749 -9.37 14.46 -42.57
N VAL A 750 -10.44 14.64 -41.78
CA VAL A 750 -10.99 15.96 -41.45
C VAL A 750 -10.39 16.56 -40.18
N GLY A 751 -10.13 15.73 -39.18
CA GLY A 751 -9.72 16.14 -37.85
C GLY A 751 -8.46 15.46 -37.35
N ARG A 752 -8.18 15.67 -36.07
CA ARG A 752 -7.10 15.02 -35.32
C ARG A 752 -7.60 14.58 -33.96
N PHE A 753 -6.95 13.61 -33.34
CA PHE A 753 -7.31 13.15 -32.01
C PHE A 753 -6.12 12.63 -31.21
N ASN A 754 -6.28 12.62 -29.89
CA ASN A 754 -5.50 11.79 -28.98
C ASN A 754 -6.45 10.86 -28.22
N HIS A 755 -6.10 9.58 -28.13
CA HIS A 755 -6.68 8.69 -27.12
C HIS A 755 -5.90 8.83 -25.82
N LEU A 756 -6.63 8.80 -24.71
CA LEU A 756 -6.11 9.00 -23.36
C LEU A 756 -6.41 7.77 -22.52
N GLN A 757 -5.49 7.45 -21.61
CA GLN A 757 -5.60 6.26 -20.77
C GLN A 757 -6.83 6.32 -19.87
N GLY A 758 -7.22 7.52 -19.44
CA GLY A 758 -8.28 7.70 -18.46
C GLY A 758 -7.80 7.57 -17.03
N THR A 759 -8.64 8.03 -16.11
CA THR A 759 -8.55 7.76 -14.66
C THR A 759 -9.70 6.81 -14.25
N PRO A 760 -9.74 6.31 -13.01
CA PRO A 760 -10.94 5.62 -12.51
C PRO A 760 -12.24 6.45 -12.68
N GLY A 761 -12.15 7.78 -12.60
CA GLY A 761 -13.28 8.69 -12.77
C GLY A 761 -13.75 8.83 -14.23
N THR A 762 -12.84 9.11 -15.16
CA THR A 762 -13.21 9.31 -16.58
C THR A 762 -13.28 8.01 -17.37
N GLN A 763 -12.58 6.97 -16.91
CA GLN A 763 -12.20 5.79 -17.70
C GLN A 763 -11.52 6.22 -19.01
N ALA A 764 -11.32 5.28 -19.94
CA ALA A 764 -10.70 5.56 -21.23
C ALA A 764 -11.37 6.74 -21.94
N ALA A 765 -10.58 7.73 -22.34
CA ALA A 765 -11.07 8.99 -22.88
C ALA A 765 -10.41 9.36 -24.21
N SER A 766 -10.94 10.37 -24.88
CA SER A 766 -10.34 10.93 -26.09
C SER A 766 -10.71 12.39 -26.26
N ILE A 767 -9.84 13.13 -26.94
CA ILE A 767 -10.13 14.49 -27.39
C ILE A 767 -9.99 14.51 -28.91
N TYR A 768 -11.04 14.99 -29.58
CA TYR A 768 -11.08 15.12 -31.03
C TYR A 768 -11.19 16.59 -31.39
N TRP A 769 -10.43 17.02 -32.40
CA TRP A 769 -10.47 18.37 -32.92
C TRP A 769 -10.78 18.39 -34.42
N THR A 770 -11.65 19.31 -34.83
CA THR A 770 -11.83 19.69 -36.24
C THR A 770 -11.92 21.20 -36.40
N PRO A 771 -11.69 21.76 -37.60
CA PRO A 771 -11.88 23.19 -37.86
C PRO A 771 -13.32 23.69 -37.62
N SER A 772 -14.34 22.84 -37.74
CA SER A 772 -15.75 23.25 -37.62
C SER A 772 -16.31 23.09 -36.21
N THR A 773 -15.77 22.16 -35.42
CA THR A 773 -16.27 21.84 -34.08
C THR A 773 -15.39 22.41 -32.98
N GLY A 774 -14.08 22.60 -33.21
CA GLY A 774 -13.13 22.78 -32.11
C GLY A 774 -12.76 21.44 -31.47
N ALA A 775 -12.03 21.50 -30.35
CA ALA A 775 -11.55 20.33 -29.61
C ALA A 775 -12.57 19.98 -28.53
N HIS A 776 -12.96 18.71 -28.45
CA HIS A 776 -13.92 18.22 -27.47
C HIS A 776 -13.57 16.86 -26.91
N SER A 777 -13.81 16.70 -25.61
CA SER A 777 -13.59 15.46 -24.87
C SER A 777 -14.79 14.51 -24.90
N ILE A 778 -14.49 13.21 -24.92
CA ILE A 778 -15.46 12.12 -24.83
C ILE A 778 -14.86 10.96 -24.05
N GLN A 779 -15.62 10.38 -23.10
CA GLN A 779 -15.06 9.44 -22.13
C GLN A 779 -16.01 8.29 -21.77
N GLY A 780 -15.49 7.35 -20.99
CA GLY A 780 -16.23 6.21 -20.45
C GLY A 780 -17.17 5.49 -21.41
N LEU A 781 -18.40 5.25 -20.94
CA LEU A 781 -19.39 4.46 -21.66
C LEU A 781 -20.00 5.21 -22.86
N ILE A 782 -19.99 6.54 -22.86
CA ILE A 782 -20.38 7.34 -24.03
C ILE A 782 -19.36 7.16 -25.15
N ARG A 783 -18.06 7.24 -24.84
CA ARG A 783 -16.99 6.95 -25.79
C ARG A 783 -17.08 5.53 -26.33
N ALA A 784 -17.27 4.54 -25.45
CA ALA A 784 -17.42 3.14 -25.86
C ALA A 784 -18.61 2.95 -26.81
N LYS A 785 -19.72 3.65 -26.53
CA LYS A 785 -20.89 3.63 -27.41
C LYS A 785 -20.62 4.29 -28.76
N TRP A 786 -19.99 5.44 -28.77
CA TRP A 786 -19.61 6.14 -30.00
C TRP A 786 -18.69 5.28 -30.88
N ALA A 787 -17.73 4.61 -30.26
CA ALA A 787 -16.86 3.64 -30.93
C ALA A 787 -17.65 2.50 -31.59
N ALA A 788 -18.61 1.91 -30.87
CA ALA A 788 -19.47 0.84 -31.39
C ALA A 788 -20.37 1.28 -32.55
N LEU A 789 -20.69 2.57 -32.64
CA LEU A 789 -21.44 3.16 -33.76
C LEU A 789 -20.56 3.47 -34.98
N GLY A 790 -19.24 3.25 -34.89
CA GLY A 790 -18.29 3.53 -35.96
C GLY A 790 -17.71 4.94 -35.93
N TRP A 791 -17.61 5.54 -34.74
CA TRP A 791 -16.94 6.82 -34.50
C TRP A 791 -17.48 7.97 -35.37
N GLU A 792 -16.60 8.90 -35.77
CA GLU A 792 -16.91 10.10 -36.52
C GLU A 792 -17.55 9.81 -37.89
N LYS A 793 -17.20 8.67 -38.50
CA LYS A 793 -17.67 8.29 -39.83
C LYS A 793 -19.19 8.13 -39.90
N THR A 794 -19.82 7.62 -38.84
CA THR A 794 -21.26 7.34 -38.83
C THR A 794 -22.06 8.44 -38.15
N THR A 795 -21.52 9.03 -37.09
CA THR A 795 -22.28 9.90 -36.18
C THR A 795 -21.81 11.36 -36.20
N GLY A 796 -20.69 11.64 -36.86
CA GLY A 796 -20.00 12.92 -36.78
C GLY A 796 -19.14 13.06 -35.52
N TYR A 797 -18.60 14.25 -35.34
CA TYR A 797 -17.68 14.61 -34.26
C TYR A 797 -18.43 15.10 -33.02
N PRO A 798 -17.90 14.90 -31.81
CA PRO A 798 -18.39 15.60 -30.62
C PRO A 798 -18.38 17.12 -30.86
N ILE A 799 -19.43 17.82 -30.42
CA ILE A 799 -19.56 19.29 -30.50
C ILE A 799 -19.67 19.97 -29.14
N ASN A 800 -19.51 19.18 -28.08
CA ASN A 800 -19.38 19.61 -26.70
C ASN A 800 -18.58 18.55 -25.94
N ASP A 801 -17.93 18.95 -24.87
CA ASP A 801 -17.33 18.06 -23.89
C ASP A 801 -18.39 17.24 -23.18
N GLU A 802 -18.02 16.05 -22.69
CA GLU A 802 -18.96 15.23 -21.93
C GLU A 802 -19.42 15.99 -20.69
N ALA A 803 -20.71 16.31 -20.66
CA ALA A 803 -21.31 17.14 -19.63
C ALA A 803 -22.34 16.34 -18.83
N GLY A 804 -22.46 16.66 -17.54
CA GLY A 804 -23.56 16.18 -16.72
C GLY A 804 -24.90 16.68 -17.24
N THR A 805 -25.93 15.85 -17.21
CA THR A 805 -27.28 16.26 -17.57
C THR A 805 -27.84 17.27 -16.56
N PRO A 806 -28.73 18.19 -16.99
CA PRO A 806 -29.29 19.21 -16.10
C PRO A 806 -30.00 18.70 -14.85
N ASP A 807 -30.53 17.47 -14.84
CA ASP A 807 -31.13 16.84 -13.66
C ASP A 807 -30.10 16.25 -12.67
N GLY A 808 -28.81 16.25 -13.02
CA GLY A 808 -27.71 15.76 -12.18
C GLY A 808 -27.58 14.23 -12.13
N VAL A 809 -28.26 13.49 -13.01
CA VAL A 809 -28.32 12.01 -12.94
C VAL A 809 -27.41 11.32 -13.96
N GLY A 810 -27.26 11.88 -15.16
CA GLY A 810 -26.54 11.27 -16.27
C GLY A 810 -25.47 12.16 -16.87
N SER A 811 -24.90 11.70 -17.98
CA SER A 811 -24.00 12.49 -18.84
C SER A 811 -24.41 12.40 -20.31
N TYR A 812 -23.92 13.32 -21.14
CA TYR A 812 -24.20 13.33 -22.57
C TYR A 812 -23.12 13.99 -23.43
N ASN A 813 -23.05 13.57 -24.70
CA ASN A 813 -22.42 14.31 -25.79
C ASN A 813 -23.40 14.50 -26.95
N HIS A 814 -23.29 15.63 -27.64
CA HIS A 814 -23.91 15.91 -28.92
C HIS A 814 -22.89 15.73 -30.04
N PHE A 815 -23.40 15.36 -31.23
CA PHE A 815 -22.56 15.07 -32.38
C PHE A 815 -22.95 15.89 -33.60
N SER A 816 -21.96 16.23 -34.43
CA SER A 816 -22.14 17.06 -35.63
C SER A 816 -23.00 16.39 -36.71
N GLY A 817 -23.17 15.07 -36.66
CA GLY A 817 -24.14 14.33 -37.48
C GLY A 817 -25.60 14.49 -37.03
N GLY A 818 -25.87 15.32 -36.02
CA GLY A 818 -27.20 15.70 -35.56
C GLY A 818 -27.73 14.90 -34.35
N GLY A 819 -27.06 13.79 -33.98
CA GLY A 819 -27.49 12.94 -32.87
C GLY A 819 -26.89 13.30 -31.51
N SER A 820 -27.22 12.48 -30.52
CA SER A 820 -26.70 12.56 -29.14
C SER A 820 -26.52 11.16 -28.57
N ILE A 821 -25.60 11.03 -27.63
CA ILE A 821 -25.51 9.86 -26.74
C ILE A 821 -25.75 10.34 -25.32
N TYR A 822 -26.66 9.67 -24.61
CA TYR A 822 -26.94 9.91 -23.19
C TYR A 822 -26.63 8.65 -22.39
N TYR A 823 -26.09 8.83 -21.18
CA TYR A 823 -25.72 7.75 -20.29
C TYR A 823 -26.26 7.97 -18.87
N THR A 824 -26.74 6.90 -18.25
CA THR A 824 -26.89 6.76 -16.79
C THR A 824 -26.45 5.35 -16.38
N VAL A 825 -26.12 5.16 -15.11
CA VAL A 825 -25.83 3.82 -14.56
C VAL A 825 -26.99 2.84 -14.81
N ALA A 826 -28.24 3.29 -14.68
CA ALA A 826 -29.42 2.44 -14.81
C ALA A 826 -29.73 2.03 -16.25
N THR A 827 -29.45 2.90 -17.23
CA THR A 827 -29.81 2.66 -18.63
C THR A 827 -28.64 2.18 -19.48
N GLY A 828 -27.40 2.52 -19.14
CA GLY A 828 -26.29 2.47 -20.09
C GLY A 828 -26.35 3.61 -21.11
N ALA A 829 -25.40 3.60 -22.05
CA ALA A 829 -25.24 4.67 -23.05
C ALA A 829 -26.04 4.37 -24.34
N HIS A 830 -26.93 5.29 -24.72
CA HIS A 830 -27.88 5.11 -25.83
C HIS A 830 -27.82 6.24 -26.84
N TRP A 831 -27.88 5.86 -28.12
CA TRP A 831 -27.91 6.78 -29.25
C TRP A 831 -29.34 7.24 -29.57
N ILE A 832 -29.50 8.56 -29.79
CA ILE A 832 -30.76 9.17 -30.21
C ILE A 832 -30.51 10.24 -31.28
N ASN A 833 -31.28 10.22 -32.37
CA ASN A 833 -31.04 11.10 -33.52
C ASN A 833 -32.34 11.62 -34.18
N GLY A 834 -32.18 12.47 -35.18
CA GLY A 834 -33.21 12.86 -36.14
C GLY A 834 -34.48 13.41 -35.49
N ALA A 835 -35.62 13.07 -36.09
CA ALA A 835 -36.93 13.54 -35.65
C ALA A 835 -37.33 13.04 -34.26
N ILE A 836 -36.82 11.87 -33.83
CA ILE A 836 -37.08 11.34 -32.48
C ILE A 836 -36.38 12.20 -31.43
N LYS A 837 -35.09 12.51 -31.64
CA LYS A 837 -34.34 13.46 -30.78
C LYS A 837 -35.03 14.82 -30.71
N GLN A 838 -35.43 15.37 -31.85
CA GLN A 838 -36.13 16.67 -31.90
C GLN A 838 -37.45 16.65 -31.12
N LYS A 839 -38.19 15.53 -31.21
CA LYS A 839 -39.43 15.36 -30.44
C LYS A 839 -39.15 15.26 -28.95
N TRP A 840 -38.18 14.45 -28.54
CA TRP A 840 -37.78 14.32 -27.15
C TRP A 840 -37.31 15.66 -26.55
N ALA A 841 -36.55 16.44 -27.32
CA ALA A 841 -36.16 17.79 -26.96
C ALA A 841 -37.36 18.71 -26.71
N ALA A 842 -38.40 18.64 -27.57
CA ALA A 842 -39.63 19.42 -27.39
C ALA A 842 -40.43 19.02 -26.13
N TYR A 843 -40.23 17.81 -25.61
CA TYR A 843 -40.79 17.35 -24.34
C TYR A 843 -39.91 17.72 -23.13
N GLY A 844 -38.80 18.43 -23.31
CA GLY A 844 -37.91 18.82 -22.23
C GLY A 844 -36.85 17.77 -21.88
N TRP A 845 -36.43 16.96 -22.86
CA TRP A 845 -35.31 16.01 -22.73
C TRP A 845 -35.51 15.01 -21.57
N GLU A 846 -34.47 14.75 -20.79
CA GLU A 846 -34.45 13.79 -19.69
C GLU A 846 -35.42 14.15 -18.56
N ARG A 847 -35.69 15.44 -18.34
CA ARG A 847 -36.68 15.91 -17.37
C ARG A 847 -38.12 15.68 -17.82
N GLY A 848 -38.33 15.48 -19.12
CA GLY A 848 -39.63 15.26 -19.72
C GLY A 848 -40.04 13.79 -19.71
N LEU A 849 -39.43 13.01 -20.61
CA LEU A 849 -39.77 11.60 -20.80
C LEU A 849 -38.82 10.64 -20.05
N GLY A 850 -37.82 11.16 -19.32
CA GLY A 850 -36.73 10.35 -18.79
C GLY A 850 -35.64 10.08 -19.84
N TYR A 851 -34.76 9.14 -19.52
CA TYR A 851 -33.61 8.77 -20.34
C TYR A 851 -33.98 7.71 -21.38
N PRO A 852 -33.33 7.71 -22.56
CA PRO A 852 -33.46 6.61 -23.51
C PRO A 852 -33.03 5.29 -22.86
N THR A 853 -33.83 4.24 -23.04
CA THR A 853 -33.51 2.86 -22.61
C THR A 853 -33.16 1.94 -23.78
N THR A 854 -33.23 2.47 -25.01
CA THR A 854 -32.82 1.81 -26.24
C THR A 854 -32.09 2.81 -27.12
N ASP A 855 -31.22 2.31 -28.00
CA ASP A 855 -30.81 3.07 -29.18
C ASP A 855 -32.01 3.35 -30.09
N GLU A 856 -31.86 4.34 -30.96
CA GLU A 856 -32.77 4.55 -32.08
C GLU A 856 -32.75 3.33 -33.01
N SER A 857 -33.78 2.49 -32.86
CA SER A 857 -33.84 1.17 -33.48
C SER A 857 -34.89 1.14 -34.59
N VAL A 858 -34.64 0.34 -35.62
CA VAL A 858 -35.63 0.07 -36.68
C VAL A 858 -36.79 -0.73 -36.08
N THR A 859 -38.02 -0.37 -36.41
CA THR A 859 -39.19 -1.13 -35.97
C THR A 859 -39.21 -2.53 -36.58
N PRO A 860 -39.85 -3.52 -35.93
CA PRO A 860 -39.91 -4.90 -36.43
C PRO A 860 -40.46 -5.08 -37.86
N ASP A 861 -41.27 -4.16 -38.37
CA ASP A 861 -41.77 -4.16 -39.75
C ASP A 861 -40.77 -3.61 -40.79
N GLY A 862 -39.64 -3.04 -40.35
CA GLY A 862 -38.61 -2.45 -41.19
C GLY A 862 -38.91 -1.04 -41.71
N VAL A 863 -40.00 -0.41 -41.29
CA VAL A 863 -40.47 0.87 -41.88
C VAL A 863 -40.08 2.08 -41.03
N GLY A 864 -40.34 2.03 -39.73
CA GLY A 864 -40.16 3.12 -38.79
C GLY A 864 -38.92 3.00 -37.93
N ARG A 865 -38.78 3.96 -37.03
CA ARG A 865 -37.77 3.99 -35.96
C ARG A 865 -38.39 4.32 -34.63
N TYR A 866 -37.75 3.91 -33.53
CA TYR A 866 -38.25 4.21 -32.19
C TYR A 866 -37.14 4.33 -31.13
N ASN A 867 -37.46 5.05 -30.06
CA ASN A 867 -36.76 4.97 -28.77
C ASN A 867 -37.78 4.73 -27.64
N HIS A 868 -37.37 3.97 -26.63
CA HIS A 868 -38.08 3.85 -25.35
C HIS A 868 -37.42 4.72 -24.29
N PHE A 869 -38.18 5.17 -23.30
CA PHE A 869 -37.69 6.06 -22.24
C PHE A 869 -38.07 5.59 -20.84
N THR A 870 -37.27 5.96 -19.83
CA THR A 870 -37.48 5.56 -18.43
C THR A 870 -38.77 6.11 -17.82
N GLY A 871 -39.31 7.22 -18.34
CA GLY A 871 -40.63 7.74 -17.94
C GLY A 871 -41.82 6.90 -18.43
N GLY A 872 -41.57 5.74 -19.05
CA GLY A 872 -42.60 4.81 -19.51
C GLY A 872 -43.13 5.10 -20.91
N ALA A 873 -42.82 6.26 -21.47
CA ALA A 873 -43.17 6.65 -22.84
C ALA A 873 -42.27 6.01 -23.91
N SER A 874 -42.72 6.09 -25.16
CA SER A 874 -41.93 5.83 -26.36
C SER A 874 -42.15 6.93 -27.38
N ILE A 875 -41.17 7.16 -28.25
CA ILE A 875 -41.37 7.98 -29.46
C ILE A 875 -41.15 7.09 -30.68
N TYR A 876 -42.12 7.08 -31.59
CA TYR A 876 -42.05 6.37 -32.87
C TYR A 876 -42.05 7.36 -34.02
N TRP A 877 -41.25 7.10 -35.04
CA TRP A 877 -41.17 7.91 -36.26
C TRP A 877 -41.33 7.04 -37.51
N THR A 878 -42.07 7.57 -38.49
CA THR A 878 -42.04 7.09 -39.87
C THR A 878 -42.02 8.27 -40.85
N PRO A 879 -41.63 8.05 -42.12
CA PRO A 879 -41.73 9.09 -43.14
C PRO A 879 -43.15 9.66 -43.36
N SER A 880 -44.20 8.86 -43.11
CA SER A 880 -45.60 9.26 -43.38
C SER A 880 -46.28 9.92 -42.19
N THR A 881 -45.89 9.59 -40.97
CA THR A 881 -46.52 10.11 -39.74
C THR A 881 -45.68 11.19 -39.07
N GLY A 882 -44.36 11.20 -39.22
CA GLY A 882 -43.48 11.97 -38.35
C GLY A 882 -43.33 11.34 -36.96
N ALA A 883 -42.70 12.06 -36.04
CA ALA A 883 -42.35 11.58 -34.70
C ALA A 883 -43.47 11.85 -33.69
N HIS A 884 -43.95 10.80 -33.04
CA HIS A 884 -45.07 10.86 -32.11
C HIS A 884 -44.78 10.12 -30.81
N GLU A 885 -45.14 10.76 -29.71
CA GLU A 885 -45.06 10.21 -28.35
C GLU A 885 -46.27 9.32 -28.04
N ILE A 886 -46.03 8.23 -27.31
CA ILE A 886 -47.05 7.33 -26.79
C ILE A 886 -46.63 6.73 -25.45
N GLY A 887 -47.49 6.85 -24.43
CA GLY A 887 -47.17 6.50 -23.05
C GLY A 887 -48.26 5.72 -22.32
N GLY A 888 -47.98 5.45 -21.05
CA GLY A 888 -48.94 4.90 -20.08
C GLY A 888 -49.77 3.71 -20.55
N ALA A 889 -51.05 3.71 -20.18
CA ALA A 889 -51.99 2.63 -20.48
C ALA A 889 -52.30 2.54 -21.99
N ILE A 890 -52.15 3.63 -22.75
CA ILE A 890 -52.38 3.63 -24.20
C ILE A 890 -51.27 2.85 -24.91
N LYS A 891 -50.00 3.09 -24.56
CA LYS A 891 -48.85 2.31 -25.04
C LYS A 891 -49.00 0.83 -24.70
N GLN A 892 -49.35 0.51 -23.45
CA GLN A 892 -49.57 -0.89 -23.02
C GLN A 892 -50.67 -1.57 -23.84
N LYS A 893 -51.76 -0.85 -24.13
CA LYS A 893 -52.84 -1.35 -24.97
C LYS A 893 -52.38 -1.57 -26.41
N TRP A 894 -51.67 -0.62 -26.99
CA TRP A 894 -51.15 -0.74 -28.35
C TRP A 894 -50.16 -1.91 -28.48
N ALA A 895 -49.29 -2.09 -27.48
CA ALA A 895 -48.37 -3.22 -27.37
C ALA A 895 -49.11 -4.57 -27.36
N ALA A 896 -50.17 -4.69 -26.55
CA ALA A 896 -50.99 -5.90 -26.47
C ALA A 896 -51.69 -6.27 -27.79
N TYR A 897 -51.84 -5.30 -28.70
CA TYR A 897 -52.42 -5.48 -30.03
C TYR A 897 -51.37 -5.61 -31.14
N GLY A 898 -50.11 -5.82 -30.78
CA GLY A 898 -49.04 -6.09 -31.74
C GLY A 898 -48.37 -4.84 -32.32
N TRP A 899 -48.39 -3.73 -31.57
CA TRP A 899 -47.67 -2.49 -31.91
C TRP A 899 -48.01 -1.99 -33.33
N GLU A 900 -47.01 -1.59 -34.11
CA GLU A 900 -47.17 -1.05 -35.46
C GLU A 900 -47.81 -2.05 -36.44
N ARG A 901 -47.65 -3.36 -36.21
CA ARG A 901 -48.29 -4.39 -37.04
C ARG A 901 -49.78 -4.55 -36.76
N GLY A 902 -50.23 -4.09 -35.59
CA GLY A 902 -51.63 -4.13 -35.18
C GLY A 902 -52.44 -2.95 -35.70
N PHE A 903 -52.16 -1.77 -35.15
CA PHE A 903 -52.93 -0.55 -35.42
C PHE A 903 -52.19 0.45 -36.33
N GLY A 904 -51.01 0.11 -36.82
CA GLY A 904 -50.13 1.07 -37.48
C GLY A 904 -49.45 1.99 -36.47
N TYR A 905 -48.85 3.05 -36.98
CA TYR A 905 -48.04 4.00 -36.21
C TYR A 905 -48.92 5.10 -35.60
N PRO A 906 -48.54 5.64 -34.43
CA PRO A 906 -49.17 6.85 -33.92
C PRO A 906 -49.09 8.00 -34.94
N THR A 907 -50.17 8.75 -35.05
CA THR A 907 -50.34 9.94 -35.92
C THR A 907 -50.61 11.21 -35.10
N THR A 908 -50.68 11.05 -33.78
CA THR A 908 -50.77 12.11 -32.79
C THR A 908 -49.90 11.71 -31.61
N ASP A 909 -49.43 12.70 -30.85
CA ASP A 909 -48.90 12.46 -29.51
C ASP A 909 -50.03 12.03 -28.56
N GLU A 910 -49.68 11.50 -27.39
CA GLU A 910 -50.67 11.27 -26.35
C GLU A 910 -51.13 12.61 -25.80
N THR A 911 -52.32 13.06 -26.23
CA THR A 911 -52.87 14.36 -25.84
C THR A 911 -54.23 14.20 -25.15
N ALA A 912 -54.61 15.21 -24.38
CA ALA A 912 -55.94 15.29 -23.79
C ALA A 912 -57.00 15.44 -24.88
N THR A 913 -58.16 14.81 -24.68
CA THR A 913 -59.33 15.05 -25.53
C THR A 913 -59.74 16.53 -25.44
N PRO A 914 -60.34 17.11 -26.49
CA PRO A 914 -60.78 18.50 -26.49
C PRO A 914 -61.75 18.90 -25.35
N ASN A 915 -62.39 17.95 -24.66
CA ASN A 915 -63.21 18.19 -23.47
C ASN A 915 -62.48 17.92 -22.14
N GLY A 916 -61.20 17.53 -22.18
CA GLY A 916 -60.37 17.22 -21.01
C GLY A 916 -60.70 15.89 -20.30
N ALA A 917 -61.65 15.10 -20.80
CA ALA A 917 -62.17 13.93 -20.10
C ALA A 917 -61.30 12.66 -20.23
N ALA A 918 -60.43 12.59 -21.24
CA ALA A 918 -59.57 11.44 -21.50
C ALA A 918 -58.26 11.87 -22.17
N ARG A 919 -57.35 10.91 -22.37
CA ARG A 919 -56.18 11.02 -23.24
C ARG A 919 -56.32 10.07 -24.42
N TYR A 920 -55.71 10.38 -25.56
CA TYR A 920 -55.80 9.52 -26.74
C TYR A 920 -54.57 9.57 -27.64
N ASN A 921 -54.39 8.50 -28.43
CA ASN A 921 -53.59 8.50 -29.65
C ASN A 921 -54.44 8.03 -30.83
N HIS A 922 -54.24 8.65 -32.00
CA HIS A 922 -54.72 8.11 -33.28
C HIS A 922 -53.62 7.34 -33.98
N PHE A 923 -53.99 6.31 -34.75
CA PHE A 923 -53.04 5.44 -35.45
C PHE A 923 -53.35 5.36 -36.95
N SER A 924 -52.31 5.15 -37.75
CA SER A 924 -52.39 5.12 -39.22
C SER A 924 -53.25 3.97 -39.77
N GLY A 925 -53.46 2.89 -39.01
CA GLY A 925 -54.34 1.77 -39.35
C GLY A 925 -55.84 2.04 -39.17
N ASN A 926 -56.28 3.29 -39.24
CA ASN A 926 -57.66 3.73 -38.96
C ASN A 926 -58.16 3.23 -37.58
N ALA A 927 -57.33 3.41 -36.56
CA ALA A 927 -57.61 3.04 -35.19
C ALA A 927 -57.34 4.20 -34.22
N SER A 928 -57.92 4.14 -33.03
CA SER A 928 -57.62 5.05 -31.93
C SER A 928 -57.73 4.32 -30.61
N ILE A 929 -56.90 4.72 -29.67
CA ILE A 929 -56.99 4.25 -28.29
C ILE A 929 -57.24 5.48 -27.41
N TYR A 930 -58.26 5.39 -26.56
CA TYR A 930 -58.62 6.40 -25.58
C TYR A 930 -58.47 5.80 -24.19
N TRP A 931 -57.98 6.61 -23.25
CA TRP A 931 -57.85 6.23 -21.85
C TRP A 931 -58.41 7.32 -20.93
N SER A 932 -59.18 6.90 -19.94
CA SER A 932 -59.56 7.73 -18.78
C SER A 932 -59.47 6.90 -17.50
N PRO A 933 -59.35 7.52 -16.31
CA PRO A 933 -59.43 6.79 -15.05
C PRO A 933 -60.74 6.01 -14.87
N ALA A 934 -61.85 6.50 -15.46
CA ALA A 934 -63.17 5.89 -15.31
C ALA A 934 -63.40 4.68 -16.24
N THR A 935 -62.78 4.69 -17.43
CA THR A 935 -63.03 3.67 -18.46
C THR A 935 -61.84 2.73 -18.66
N GLY A 936 -60.62 3.12 -18.32
CA GLY A 936 -59.43 2.42 -18.78
C GLY A 936 -59.15 2.64 -20.27
N ALA A 937 -58.16 1.92 -20.81
CA ALA A 937 -57.69 2.09 -22.20
C ALA A 937 -58.45 1.17 -23.16
N HIS A 938 -59.15 1.77 -24.13
CA HIS A 938 -59.98 1.06 -25.09
C HIS A 938 -59.70 1.47 -26.53
N ASN A 939 -59.67 0.47 -27.42
CA ASN A 939 -59.51 0.71 -28.85
C ASN A 939 -60.85 0.86 -29.57
N VAL A 940 -60.90 1.77 -30.54
CA VAL A 940 -62.00 1.94 -31.50
C VAL A 940 -61.40 2.00 -32.90
N LYS A 941 -61.84 1.14 -33.81
CA LYS A 941 -61.22 0.97 -35.14
C LYS A 941 -62.23 0.87 -36.28
N GLY A 942 -61.74 0.88 -37.51
CA GLY A 942 -62.52 0.57 -38.70
C GLY A 942 -63.73 1.49 -38.91
N GLU A 943 -64.86 0.90 -39.27
CA GLU A 943 -66.12 1.62 -39.54
C GLU A 943 -66.82 2.12 -38.26
N ILE A 944 -66.62 1.43 -37.13
CA ILE A 944 -67.13 1.89 -35.83
C ILE A 944 -66.47 3.23 -35.46
N ARG A 945 -65.15 3.32 -35.61
CA ARG A 945 -64.39 4.57 -35.41
C ARG A 945 -64.89 5.68 -36.32
N LYS A 946 -65.09 5.41 -37.62
CA LYS A 946 -65.60 6.40 -38.58
C LYS A 946 -66.99 6.91 -38.20
N ARG A 947 -67.88 6.03 -37.74
CA ARG A 947 -69.21 6.43 -37.28
C ARG A 947 -69.13 7.30 -36.03
N TRP A 948 -68.34 6.90 -35.04
CA TRP A 948 -68.14 7.68 -33.81
C TRP A 948 -67.52 9.06 -34.11
N ALA A 949 -66.55 9.11 -35.03
CA ALA A 949 -65.99 10.36 -35.54
C ALA A 949 -67.04 11.29 -36.13
N ALA A 950 -67.91 10.76 -36.99
CA ALA A 950 -69.00 11.51 -37.62
C ALA A 950 -70.03 12.06 -36.62
N LEU A 951 -70.14 11.44 -35.44
CA LEU A 951 -71.00 11.91 -34.35
C LEU A 951 -70.34 12.98 -33.47
N GLY A 952 -69.06 13.30 -33.70
CA GLY A 952 -68.31 14.24 -32.88
C GLY A 952 -67.49 13.60 -31.76
N TRP A 953 -67.07 12.34 -31.92
CA TRP A 953 -66.16 11.63 -31.00
C TRP A 953 -66.68 11.60 -29.55
N GLU A 954 -65.82 11.85 -28.57
CA GLU A 954 -66.16 11.88 -27.15
C GLU A 954 -67.11 13.01 -26.76
N LYS A 955 -67.32 14.00 -27.63
CA LYS A 955 -68.34 15.05 -27.46
C LYS A 955 -69.72 14.60 -27.94
N SER A 956 -69.80 13.48 -28.64
CA SER A 956 -71.09 12.90 -29.02
C SER A 956 -71.88 12.44 -27.79
N TYR A 957 -73.17 12.16 -27.99
CA TYR A 957 -74.01 11.62 -26.92
C TYR A 957 -73.54 10.23 -26.42
N LEU A 958 -72.65 9.55 -27.17
CA LEU A 958 -72.09 8.26 -26.76
C LEU A 958 -71.00 8.40 -25.70
N GLY A 959 -70.29 9.53 -25.64
CA GLY A 959 -69.16 9.72 -24.71
C GLY A 959 -67.93 8.86 -25.05
N LEU A 960 -67.15 8.51 -24.03
CA LEU A 960 -65.92 7.72 -24.16
C LEU A 960 -66.21 6.22 -24.34
N PRO A 961 -65.33 5.46 -25.02
CA PRO A 961 -65.44 4.01 -25.13
C PRO A 961 -65.24 3.34 -23.76
N THR A 962 -66.06 2.32 -23.49
CA THR A 962 -66.01 1.48 -22.28
C THR A 962 -65.69 0.02 -22.59
N SER A 963 -65.52 -0.32 -23.88
CA SER A 963 -65.04 -1.62 -24.33
C SER A 963 -64.08 -1.48 -25.50
N ASP A 964 -63.23 -2.48 -25.69
CA ASP A 964 -62.62 -2.71 -27.00
C ASP A 964 -63.70 -3.11 -28.01
N GLU A 965 -63.37 -3.07 -29.30
CA GLU A 965 -64.19 -3.70 -30.33
C GLU A 965 -64.20 -5.23 -30.16
N TYR A 966 -65.39 -5.82 -29.99
CA TYR A 966 -65.59 -7.26 -29.83
C TYR A 966 -66.60 -7.81 -30.85
N ARG A 967 -66.58 -9.13 -31.08
CA ARG A 967 -67.47 -9.78 -32.06
C ARG A 967 -68.94 -9.61 -31.68
N TYR A 968 -69.77 -9.28 -32.66
CA TYR A 968 -71.22 -9.15 -32.55
C TYR A 968 -71.90 -9.96 -33.66
N GLY A 969 -72.51 -11.10 -33.27
CA GLY A 969 -73.08 -12.05 -34.23
C GLY A 969 -72.03 -12.72 -35.12
N ALA A 970 -72.47 -13.32 -36.24
CA ALA A 970 -71.59 -14.09 -37.12
C ALA A 970 -70.59 -13.19 -37.89
N ASN A 971 -71.03 -12.01 -38.34
CA ASN A 971 -70.29 -11.16 -39.28
C ASN A 971 -70.19 -9.68 -38.84
N GLY A 972 -70.38 -9.37 -37.56
CA GLY A 972 -70.36 -7.99 -37.05
C GLY A 972 -69.40 -7.77 -35.89
N PHE A 973 -69.19 -6.50 -35.58
CA PHE A 973 -68.39 -6.03 -34.45
C PHE A 973 -69.17 -4.97 -33.67
N ARG A 974 -68.85 -4.83 -32.39
CA ARG A 974 -69.48 -3.82 -31.52
C ARG A 974 -68.45 -3.21 -30.59
N SER A 975 -68.59 -1.91 -30.35
CA SER A 975 -67.93 -1.19 -29.25
C SER A 975 -68.99 -0.52 -28.39
N ASP A 976 -68.81 -0.62 -27.08
CA ASP A 976 -69.64 0.05 -26.08
C ASP A 976 -68.99 1.37 -25.66
N PHE A 977 -69.85 2.35 -25.36
CA PHE A 977 -69.52 3.69 -24.91
C PHE A 977 -70.38 4.04 -23.70
N GLN A 978 -70.00 5.09 -22.97
CA GLN A 978 -70.70 5.53 -21.75
C GLN A 978 -72.22 5.73 -21.95
N GLY A 979 -72.62 6.31 -23.08
CA GLY A 979 -74.02 6.66 -23.39
C GLY A 979 -74.71 5.75 -24.42
N GLY A 980 -74.05 4.71 -24.91
CA GLY A 980 -74.63 3.77 -25.86
C GLY A 980 -73.61 2.83 -26.49
N TYR A 981 -73.92 2.29 -27.67
CA TYR A 981 -73.01 1.41 -28.40
C TYR A 981 -73.09 1.65 -29.90
N ILE A 982 -72.05 1.23 -30.63
CA ILE A 982 -72.04 1.20 -32.10
C ILE A 982 -71.83 -0.24 -32.54
N VAL A 983 -72.72 -0.73 -33.40
CA VAL A 983 -72.56 -2.02 -34.08
C VAL A 983 -72.20 -1.79 -35.53
N TRP A 984 -71.15 -2.45 -36.00
CA TRP A 984 -70.89 -2.61 -37.43
C TRP A 984 -71.30 -4.00 -37.90
N THR A 985 -71.97 -4.04 -39.05
CA THR A 985 -72.26 -5.25 -39.83
C THR A 985 -71.93 -4.97 -41.30
N PRO A 986 -72.02 -5.95 -42.21
CA PRO A 986 -71.87 -5.68 -43.65
C PRO A 986 -72.85 -4.64 -44.21
N ALA A 987 -73.96 -4.36 -43.50
CA ALA A 987 -74.92 -3.32 -43.88
C ALA A 987 -74.51 -1.90 -43.43
N GLY A 988 -73.45 -1.76 -42.62
CA GLY A 988 -72.94 -0.48 -42.11
C GLY A 988 -72.81 -0.40 -40.59
N ALA A 989 -72.28 0.73 -40.11
CA ALA A 989 -72.14 1.05 -38.68
C ALA A 989 -73.34 1.86 -38.17
N VAL A 990 -74.03 1.35 -37.15
CA VAL A 990 -75.22 1.95 -36.54
C VAL A 990 -74.99 2.16 -35.05
N ASP A 991 -75.19 3.40 -34.61
CA ASP A 991 -75.16 3.87 -33.22
C ASP A 991 -76.53 3.74 -32.54
N ARG A 992 -76.52 3.39 -31.26
CA ARG A 992 -77.71 3.24 -30.41
C ARG A 992 -77.43 3.82 -29.02
N ARG A 993 -78.43 4.46 -28.41
CA ARG A 993 -78.40 4.83 -26.99
C ARG A 993 -78.73 3.61 -26.12
N TRP A 994 -78.23 3.62 -24.89
CA TRP A 994 -78.70 2.71 -23.84
C TRP A 994 -80.19 2.88 -23.56
#